data_AF-H3DGF6-F1
#
_entry.id   AF-H3DGF6-F1
#
_cell.length_a   1.000
_cell.length_b   1.000
_cell.length_c   1.000
_cell.angle_alpha   90.00
_cell.angle_beta   90.00
_cell.angle_gamma   90.00
#
_symmetry.space_group_name_H-M   'P 1'
#
loop_
_entity.id
_entity.type
_entity.pdbx_description
1 polymer ?
#
loop_
_entity_poly.entity_id
_entity_poly.type
_entity_poly.pdbx_seq_one_letter_code
_entity_poly.pdbx_strand_id
1 'polypeptide(L)'
;MPVRRGHVAPQNTFLGLIIRKFEGQNRKFVIANARVENCAIIYCNDGFCEMTGFSRPDIMQKPCTCDFLHGDLTDKEAISQVSQAVLGSEECKVEITYYRKDAEPVWCNTHIIPVKNEEGVVMMFILNFEGSINSMRRASSVHEIEGYSNSKNIFRDRHTSEAGIKHFTVQIQTNEFCHHHCRNEVLSLGADVLPEYKLQTPRIDKFTILHYSPFKAVWDWLILLLVIYTAILTPYSAAFPYPLNVVDLIVDIMFIIDILINFRTTYVNQNEEVVSDPARIAIHYFKGWFLIDMVAAIPFDLLIFGSGSDELCSRHLGDPVISDSCHLPPPPLKSTNTHFSYGTTTLIGLLKTARLLRLVRVARKLDRYSEYGAAVLMLLMCIFALIAHWLACIWYAIGNVEMSYLEHKIGWLDNLGVSIGKRYNTSDPYSGPSIKDKYVTALYFTFSSLTSVGFGNVSPNTNSEKIFSICVMLIGSLMYASIFGNVSAIIQRLYSGTARYHAQMLRVKEFIRFHQIPNPLRQRLEEYFQHSWTYTNGIDMNTVLKGFPECLQADICLHLNRNLLHNCKAFQGATKGCLRALAMRFRTTHAPPGDTLVHSGDVLTALYFLCRGSIEILKDDIVVAILGKNDIFGEMIHLYSKPGKSNADVRALSYCDLSTIQREDLLEVIDMYPEFADYFFNNLELTFNLR
;
A
#
# COMPACT_ATOMS: atom_id res chain seq x y z
N MET A 1 0.40 10.58 -0.86
CA MET A 1 1.10 9.40 -0.32
C MET A 1 1.04 8.33 -1.39
N PRO A 2 2.11 7.99 -2.11
CA PRO A 2 2.02 7.04 -3.23
C PRO A 2 1.19 5.81 -2.85
N VAL A 3 0.29 5.38 -3.74
CA VAL A 3 -0.61 4.22 -3.59
C VAL A 3 0.07 3.17 -2.72
N ARG A 4 -0.51 2.83 -1.56
CA ARG A 4 0.05 1.81 -0.67
C ARG A 4 0.24 0.54 -1.48
N ARG A 5 1.49 0.27 -1.89
CA ARG A 5 1.80 -0.83 -2.81
C ARG A 5 1.62 -2.21 -2.16
N GLY A 6 1.29 -2.23 -0.86
CA GLY A 6 1.47 -3.39 -0.01
C GLY A 6 2.94 -3.75 0.09
N HIS A 7 3.30 -4.52 1.10
CA HIS A 7 4.59 -5.20 1.09
C HIS A 7 4.47 -6.35 0.10
N VAL A 8 5.21 -6.29 -1.01
CA VAL A 8 5.51 -7.50 -1.76
C VAL A 8 6.39 -8.31 -0.82
N ALA A 9 5.85 -9.39 -0.27
CA ALA A 9 6.50 -10.15 0.79
C ALA A 9 7.98 -10.41 0.42
N PRO A 10 8.94 -10.10 1.32
CA PRO A 10 10.35 -10.25 1.02
C PRO A 10 10.65 -11.68 0.57
N GLN A 11 11.54 -11.82 -0.40
CA GLN A 11 11.86 -13.03 -1.18
C GLN A 11 12.36 -14.23 -0.35
N ASN A 12 12.43 -14.11 0.98
CA ASN A 12 12.83 -15.15 1.93
C ASN A 12 11.63 -15.83 2.64
N THR A 13 10.42 -15.74 2.09
CA THR A 13 9.24 -16.47 2.60
C THR A 13 9.30 -17.97 2.39
N PHE A 14 10.29 -18.48 1.64
CA PHE A 14 10.44 -19.92 1.40
C PHE A 14 10.43 -20.75 2.69
N LEU A 15 11.28 -20.39 3.66
CA LEU A 15 11.34 -21.03 4.97
C LEU A 15 10.00 -20.88 5.72
N GLY A 16 9.43 -19.67 5.72
CA GLY A 16 8.14 -19.41 6.37
C GLY A 16 6.98 -20.21 5.78
N LEU A 17 6.96 -20.43 4.46
CA LEU A 17 5.96 -21.23 3.76
C LEU A 17 6.08 -22.72 4.11
N ILE A 18 7.31 -23.25 4.15
CA ILE A 18 7.55 -24.63 4.59
C ILE A 18 7.10 -24.80 6.03
N ILE A 19 7.54 -23.91 6.92
CA ILE A 19 7.19 -23.96 8.34
C ILE A 19 5.66 -23.98 8.51
N ARG A 20 4.96 -23.04 7.89
CA ARG A 20 3.49 -22.95 7.97
C ARG A 20 2.78 -24.19 7.41
N LYS A 21 3.30 -24.79 6.34
CA LYS A 21 2.72 -26.00 5.73
C LYS A 21 2.91 -27.22 6.62
N PHE A 22 4.11 -27.40 7.19
CA PHE A 22 4.42 -28.54 8.06
C PHE A 22 3.77 -28.42 9.44
N GLU A 23 3.68 -27.21 10.00
CA GLU A 23 2.90 -26.93 11.22
C GLU A 23 1.41 -27.23 11.02
N GLY A 24 0.83 -26.86 9.87
CA GLY A 24 -0.57 -27.19 9.54
C GLY A 24 -0.85 -28.69 9.41
N GLN A 25 0.19 -29.50 9.20
CA GLN A 25 0.10 -30.97 9.17
C GLN A 25 0.47 -31.63 10.50
N ASN A 26 0.72 -30.84 11.55
CA ASN A 26 1.20 -31.30 12.86
C ASN A 26 2.43 -32.23 12.79
N ARG A 27 3.32 -31.95 11.83
CA ARG A 27 4.57 -32.71 11.63
C ARG A 27 5.66 -32.24 12.58
N LYS A 28 6.60 -33.12 12.93
CA LYS A 28 7.75 -32.81 13.79
C LYS A 28 8.97 -32.75 12.90
N PHE A 29 9.64 -31.61 12.79
CA PHE A 29 10.72 -31.46 11.82
C PHE A 29 11.78 -30.46 12.25
N VAL A 30 12.98 -30.63 11.69
CA VAL A 30 14.08 -29.65 11.78
C VAL A 30 14.55 -29.24 10.40
N ILE A 31 15.13 -28.06 10.30
CA ILE A 31 15.78 -27.54 9.09
C ILE A 31 17.25 -27.33 9.39
N ALA A 32 18.12 -27.84 8.52
CA ALA A 32 19.57 -27.71 8.63
C ALA A 32 20.17 -27.05 7.38
N ASN A 33 21.27 -26.33 7.56
CA ASN A 33 21.97 -25.66 6.47
C ASN A 33 23.01 -26.60 5.83
N ALA A 34 22.80 -26.98 4.57
CA ALA A 34 23.69 -27.90 3.86
C ALA A 34 25.05 -27.30 3.48
N ARG A 35 25.20 -25.97 3.52
CA ARG A 35 26.42 -25.24 3.13
C ARG A 35 27.44 -25.08 4.24
N VAL A 36 27.06 -25.39 5.48
CA VAL A 36 27.92 -25.31 6.66
C VAL A 36 28.52 -26.69 6.89
N GLU A 37 29.82 -26.78 7.23
CA GLU A 37 30.60 -28.03 7.31
C GLU A 37 29.91 -29.16 8.12
N ASN A 38 29.21 -28.82 9.20
CA ASN A 38 28.53 -29.79 10.08
C ASN A 38 27.03 -29.96 9.81
N CYS A 39 26.50 -29.40 8.71
CA CYS A 39 25.07 -29.36 8.42
C CYS A 39 24.23 -28.95 9.65
N ALA A 40 24.57 -27.81 10.25
CA ALA A 40 24.01 -27.38 11.53
C ALA A 40 22.50 -27.10 11.43
N ILE A 41 21.77 -27.50 12.48
CA ILE A 41 20.32 -27.23 12.62
C ILE A 41 20.10 -25.73 12.84
N ILE A 42 19.32 -25.10 11.96
CA ILE A 42 18.96 -23.67 11.97
C ILE A 42 17.51 -23.42 12.40
N TYR A 43 16.67 -24.46 12.47
CA TYR A 43 15.30 -24.35 12.96
C TYR A 43 14.80 -25.70 13.47
N CYS A 44 14.04 -25.70 14.56
CA CYS A 44 13.26 -26.84 15.03
C CYS A 44 11.88 -26.36 15.49
N ASN A 45 10.84 -27.09 15.11
CA ASN A 45 9.47 -26.77 15.50
C ASN A 45 9.16 -27.28 16.91
N ASP A 46 8.09 -26.77 17.52
CA ASP A 46 7.73 -27.12 18.91
C ASP A 46 7.40 -28.61 19.07
N GLY A 47 6.79 -29.23 18.05
CA GLY A 47 6.51 -30.67 18.06
C GLY A 47 7.77 -31.56 18.13
N PHE A 48 8.90 -31.11 17.59
CA PHE A 48 10.19 -31.80 17.73
C PHE A 48 10.78 -31.62 19.14
N CYS A 49 10.66 -30.42 19.72
CA CYS A 49 11.07 -30.15 21.11
C CYS A 49 10.28 -31.02 22.11
N GLU A 50 8.96 -31.13 21.95
CA GLU A 50 8.09 -31.98 22.78
C GLU A 50 8.44 -33.46 22.66
N MET A 51 8.72 -33.93 21.44
CA MET A 51 9.11 -35.31 21.18
C MET A 51 10.41 -35.67 21.89
N THR A 52 11.43 -34.82 21.77
CA THR A 52 12.77 -35.10 22.27
C THR A 52 12.96 -34.71 23.74
N GLY A 53 12.13 -33.80 24.27
CA GLY A 53 12.28 -33.22 25.61
C GLY A 53 13.40 -32.19 25.72
N PHE A 54 14.10 -31.90 24.61
CA PHE A 54 15.14 -30.86 24.55
C PHE A 54 14.54 -29.49 24.24
N SER A 55 15.14 -28.45 24.82
CA SER A 55 14.75 -27.08 24.50
C SER A 55 15.33 -26.67 23.15
N ARG A 56 14.71 -25.69 22.47
CA ARG A 56 15.21 -25.17 21.19
C ARG A 56 16.71 -24.77 21.25
N PRO A 57 17.21 -24.06 22.28
CA PRO A 57 18.65 -23.78 22.42
C PRO A 57 19.54 -25.02 22.51
N ASP A 58 19.05 -26.13 23.08
CA ASP A 58 19.80 -27.38 23.18
C ASP A 58 19.94 -28.11 21.83
N ILE A 59 19.07 -27.80 20.86
CA ILE A 59 18.99 -28.47 19.54
C ILE A 59 19.69 -27.64 18.46
N MET A 60 19.55 -26.31 18.52
CA MET A 60 20.10 -25.40 17.52
C MET A 60 21.64 -25.51 17.47
N GLN A 61 22.22 -25.32 16.28
CA GLN A 61 23.67 -25.46 16.02
C GLN A 61 24.25 -26.88 16.18
N LYS A 62 23.45 -27.89 16.55
CA LYS A 62 23.90 -29.28 16.53
C LYS A 62 23.86 -29.87 15.10
N PRO A 63 24.64 -30.92 14.82
CA PRO A 63 24.59 -31.62 13.54
C PRO A 63 23.19 -32.18 13.26
N CYS A 64 22.76 -32.13 11.98
CA CYS A 64 21.47 -32.69 11.57
C CYS A 64 21.38 -34.22 11.62
N THR A 65 22.50 -34.92 11.82
CA THR A 65 22.55 -36.37 12.11
C THR A 65 21.99 -36.72 13.49
N CYS A 66 21.75 -35.71 14.33
CA CYS A 66 21.15 -35.83 15.65
C CYS A 66 21.93 -36.74 16.62
N ASP A 67 23.26 -36.63 16.63
CA ASP A 67 24.15 -37.46 17.46
C ASP A 67 23.82 -37.39 18.96
N PHE A 68 23.30 -36.24 19.41
CA PHE A 68 22.87 -36.02 20.79
C PHE A 68 21.60 -36.79 21.21
N LEU A 69 20.92 -37.41 20.26
CA LEU A 69 19.78 -38.29 20.49
C LEU A 69 20.17 -39.77 20.40
N HIS A 70 21.43 -40.11 20.15
CA HIS A 70 21.86 -41.51 20.06
C HIS A 70 22.13 -42.06 21.48
N GLY A 71 21.90 -43.35 21.67
CA GLY A 71 22.22 -44.08 22.89
C GLY A 71 22.46 -45.57 22.62
N ASP A 72 22.46 -46.39 23.66
CA ASP A 72 22.92 -47.78 23.57
C ASP A 72 22.07 -48.67 22.63
N LEU A 73 20.77 -48.39 22.52
CA LEU A 73 19.83 -49.10 21.63
C LEU A 73 19.72 -48.48 20.23
N THR A 74 20.49 -47.44 19.93
CA THR A 74 20.50 -46.84 18.59
C THR A 74 21.34 -47.69 17.65
N ASP A 75 20.72 -48.22 16.60
CA ASP A 75 21.40 -49.07 15.63
C ASP A 75 22.48 -48.30 14.84
N LYS A 76 23.67 -48.88 14.75
CA LYS A 76 24.83 -48.29 14.05
C LYS A 76 24.64 -48.28 12.54
N GLU A 77 23.91 -49.25 11.98
CA GLU A 77 23.61 -49.25 10.54
C GLU A 77 22.66 -48.10 10.20
N ALA A 78 21.62 -47.86 11.02
CA ALA A 78 20.73 -46.71 10.89
C ALA A 78 21.47 -45.36 10.97
N ILE A 79 22.42 -45.19 11.91
CA ILE A 79 23.25 -43.97 12.00
C ILE A 79 24.07 -43.76 10.71
N SER A 80 24.65 -44.84 10.17
CA SER A 80 25.42 -44.78 8.93
C SER A 80 24.54 -44.40 7.74
N GLN A 81 23.30 -44.91 7.66
CA GLN A 81 22.35 -44.56 6.60
C GLN A 81 21.94 -43.09 6.65
N VAL A 82 21.66 -42.55 7.83
CA VAL A 82 21.37 -41.12 8.02
C VAL A 82 22.55 -40.26 7.58
N SER A 83 23.76 -40.65 8.00
CA SER A 83 24.99 -39.92 7.65
C SER A 83 25.28 -39.95 6.14
N GLN A 84 25.09 -41.11 5.50
CA GLN A 84 25.24 -41.27 4.06
C GLN A 84 24.20 -40.49 3.26
N ALA A 85 22.95 -40.40 3.73
CA ALA A 85 21.91 -39.62 3.07
C ALA A 85 22.21 -38.11 3.10
N VAL A 86 22.72 -37.60 4.23
CA VAL A 86 23.14 -36.20 4.36
C VAL A 86 24.36 -35.91 3.49
N LEU A 87 25.39 -36.77 3.51
CA LEU A 87 26.60 -36.60 2.69
C LEU A 87 26.34 -36.76 1.19
N GLY A 88 25.53 -37.76 0.82
CA GLY A 88 25.12 -38.04 -0.55
C GLY A 88 24.10 -37.05 -1.10
N SER A 89 23.51 -36.20 -0.25
CA SER A 89 22.40 -35.32 -0.61
C SER A 89 21.24 -36.05 -1.28
N GLU A 90 20.90 -37.22 -0.73
CA GLU A 90 19.84 -38.10 -1.23
C GLU A 90 18.63 -38.08 -0.30
N GLU A 91 17.44 -38.21 -0.87
CA GLU A 91 16.22 -38.37 -0.09
C GLU A 91 16.17 -39.78 0.49
N CYS A 92 16.08 -39.90 1.82
CA CYS A 92 16.13 -41.20 2.50
C CYS A 92 15.14 -41.24 3.68
N LYS A 93 14.56 -42.41 3.93
CA LYS A 93 13.74 -42.71 5.12
C LYS A 93 14.42 -43.81 5.92
N VAL A 94 14.75 -43.52 7.17
CA VAL A 94 15.47 -44.43 8.06
C VAL A 94 14.69 -44.59 9.36
N GLU A 95 14.43 -45.84 9.75
CA GLU A 95 13.90 -46.17 11.07
C GLU A 95 15.05 -46.22 12.06
N ILE A 96 15.01 -45.37 13.08
CA ILE A 96 16.09 -45.20 14.06
C ILE A 96 15.49 -44.97 15.45
N THR A 97 16.13 -45.56 16.46
CA THR A 97 15.77 -45.37 17.87
C THR A 97 16.55 -44.19 18.44
N TYR A 98 15.83 -43.16 18.86
CA TYR A 98 16.39 -41.97 19.52
C TYR A 98 16.12 -41.99 21.02
N TYR A 99 16.97 -41.33 21.81
CA TYR A 99 16.79 -41.14 23.23
C TYR A 99 16.29 -39.73 23.51
N ARG A 100 15.25 -39.64 24.33
CA ARG A 100 14.77 -38.38 24.87
C ARG A 100 15.70 -37.86 25.97
N LYS A 101 15.49 -36.61 26.39
CA LYS A 101 16.25 -35.98 27.48
C LYS A 101 16.13 -36.72 28.82
N ASP A 102 15.02 -37.41 29.06
CA ASP A 102 14.79 -38.30 30.21
C ASP A 102 15.39 -39.71 30.05
N ALA A 103 16.18 -39.93 28.99
CA ALA A 103 16.80 -41.20 28.61
C ALA A 103 15.82 -42.32 28.20
N GLU A 104 14.56 -41.98 27.90
CA GLU A 104 13.58 -42.93 27.37
C GLU A 104 13.77 -43.14 25.85
N PRO A 105 13.82 -44.40 25.36
CA PRO A 105 13.98 -44.69 23.94
C PRO A 105 12.67 -44.48 23.16
N VAL A 106 12.76 -43.79 22.03
CA VAL A 106 11.67 -43.47 21.11
C VAL A 106 12.00 -43.98 19.72
N TRP A 107 11.12 -44.83 19.19
CA TRP A 107 11.20 -45.32 17.82
C TRP A 107 10.69 -44.25 16.86
N CYS A 108 11.56 -43.82 15.94
CA CYS A 108 11.26 -42.74 15.03
C CYS A 108 11.62 -43.11 13.58
N ASN A 109 10.69 -42.83 12.66
CA ASN A 109 11.00 -42.83 11.24
C ASN A 109 11.46 -41.42 10.85
N THR A 110 12.73 -41.30 10.46
CA THR A 110 13.36 -40.05 10.08
C THR A 110 13.43 -39.97 8.56
N HIS A 111 12.74 -38.98 7.99
CA HIS A 111 12.71 -38.71 6.56
C HIS A 111 13.56 -37.48 6.24
N ILE A 112 14.70 -37.69 5.59
CA ILE A 112 15.68 -36.68 5.21
C ILE A 112 15.38 -36.23 3.79
N ILE A 113 15.19 -34.92 3.60
CA ILE A 113 14.80 -34.34 2.32
C ILE A 113 15.75 -33.19 1.96
N PRO A 114 16.61 -33.35 0.92
CA PRO A 114 17.47 -32.28 0.43
C PRO A 114 16.67 -31.24 -0.38
N VAL A 115 16.85 -29.96 -0.05
CA VAL A 115 16.23 -28.83 -0.75
C VAL A 115 17.25 -28.15 -1.64
N LYS A 116 16.97 -28.10 -2.95
CA LYS A 116 17.87 -27.55 -3.96
C LYS A 116 17.50 -26.11 -4.39
N ASN A 117 18.49 -25.33 -4.81
CA ASN A 117 18.31 -24.04 -5.48
C ASN A 117 18.08 -24.22 -7.00
N GLU A 118 17.95 -23.11 -7.73
CA GLU A 118 17.75 -23.09 -9.19
C GLU A 118 18.90 -23.72 -9.99
N GLU A 119 20.09 -23.76 -9.42
CA GLU A 119 21.30 -24.34 -10.02
C GLU A 119 21.43 -25.84 -9.70
N GLY A 120 20.44 -26.44 -9.02
CA GLY A 120 20.46 -27.84 -8.59
C GLY A 120 21.33 -28.12 -7.37
N VAL A 121 21.87 -27.07 -6.73
CA VAL A 121 22.73 -27.15 -5.55
C VAL A 121 21.87 -27.27 -4.30
N VAL A 122 22.20 -28.22 -3.43
CA VAL A 122 21.50 -28.44 -2.16
C VAL A 122 21.84 -27.30 -1.19
N MET A 123 20.81 -26.60 -0.72
CA MET A 123 20.94 -25.46 0.19
C MET A 123 20.61 -25.82 1.62
N MET A 124 19.63 -26.71 1.83
CA MET A 124 19.10 -27.06 3.15
C MET A 124 18.66 -28.52 3.19
N PHE A 125 18.60 -29.09 4.38
CA PHE A 125 17.95 -30.37 4.65
C PHE A 125 16.72 -30.15 5.51
N ILE A 126 15.60 -30.79 5.15
CA ILE A 126 14.42 -30.90 5.99
C ILE A 126 14.39 -32.33 6.51
N LEU A 127 14.43 -32.50 7.83
CA LEU A 127 14.29 -33.81 8.46
C LEU A 127 12.95 -33.86 9.17
N ASN A 128 12.07 -34.74 8.71
CA ASN A 128 10.76 -34.99 9.32
C ASN A 128 10.82 -36.24 10.19
N PHE A 129 10.26 -36.17 11.39
CA PHE A 129 10.31 -37.20 12.42
C PHE A 129 8.91 -37.72 12.73
N GLU A 130 8.64 -38.98 12.42
CA GLU A 130 7.39 -39.64 12.74
C GLU A 130 7.61 -40.65 13.87
N GLY A 131 7.11 -40.33 15.07
CA GLY A 131 7.23 -41.20 16.24
C GLY A 131 6.12 -42.24 16.29
N SER A 132 6.47 -43.51 16.58
CA SER A 132 5.49 -44.59 16.76
C SER A 132 5.16 -44.77 18.25
N ILE A 133 3.90 -44.50 18.65
CA ILE A 133 3.41 -44.71 20.03
C ILE A 133 3.19 -46.21 20.35
N ASN A 134 3.30 -47.11 19.37
CA ASN A 134 2.85 -48.50 19.51
C ASN A 134 3.85 -49.47 20.18
N SER A 135 4.97 -49.02 20.76
CA SER A 135 5.97 -49.93 21.34
C SER A 135 5.96 -50.08 22.88
N MET A 136 5.12 -49.34 23.62
CA MET A 136 4.94 -49.59 25.07
C MET A 136 4.44 -51.02 25.36
N ARG A 137 3.96 -51.77 24.36
CA ARG A 137 3.47 -53.15 24.50
C ARG A 137 4.47 -54.25 24.15
N ARG A 138 5.66 -53.94 23.62
CA ARG A 138 6.66 -54.97 23.25
C ARG A 138 7.93 -54.99 24.11
N ALA A 139 8.23 -53.90 24.83
CA ALA A 139 9.37 -53.87 25.75
C ALA A 139 9.06 -54.49 27.13
N SER A 140 7.78 -54.59 27.52
CA SER A 140 7.38 -55.12 28.84
C SER A 140 7.16 -56.63 28.91
N SER A 141 7.49 -57.40 27.88
CA SER A 141 7.30 -58.86 27.88
C SER A 141 8.58 -59.68 28.10
N VAL A 142 9.69 -59.06 28.52
CA VAL A 142 10.99 -59.77 28.70
C VAL A 142 11.61 -59.58 30.10
N HIS A 143 11.04 -58.80 31.02
CA HIS A 143 11.44 -58.85 32.44
C HIS A 143 10.25 -59.00 33.39
N GLU A 144 10.18 -60.22 33.92
CA GLU A 144 9.75 -60.65 35.25
C GLU A 144 8.41 -60.18 35.86
N ILE A 145 7.55 -61.18 36.01
CA ILE A 145 6.54 -61.34 37.05
C ILE A 145 7.25 -61.45 38.40
N GLU A 146 7.05 -60.51 39.31
CA GLU A 146 6.93 -60.75 40.77
C GLU A 146 6.58 -59.46 41.53
N GLY A 147 5.66 -59.56 42.50
CA GLY A 147 5.72 -58.74 43.72
C GLY A 147 4.98 -57.39 43.79
N TYR A 148 3.75 -57.44 44.30
CA TYR A 148 3.27 -56.64 45.45
C TYR A 148 3.36 -55.09 45.47
N SER A 149 2.17 -54.47 45.36
CA SER A 149 1.60 -53.41 46.23
C SER A 149 2.21 -52.00 46.35
N ASN A 150 1.30 -51.02 46.15
CA ASN A 150 1.20 -49.69 46.78
C ASN A 150 2.21 -48.59 46.43
N SER A 151 1.78 -47.58 45.66
CA SER A 151 1.12 -46.39 46.26
C SER A 151 0.74 -45.30 45.24
N LYS A 152 -0.46 -44.79 45.49
CA LYS A 152 -1.09 -43.54 45.04
C LYS A 152 -0.13 -42.35 44.86
N ASN A 153 -0.26 -41.65 43.72
CA ASN A 153 -0.84 -40.30 43.63
C ASN A 153 -0.45 -39.65 42.30
N ILE A 154 -1.44 -39.19 41.53
CA ILE A 154 -1.58 -37.84 40.97
C ILE A 154 -2.68 -37.92 39.91
N PHE A 155 -3.90 -37.68 40.39
CA PHE A 155 -5.05 -37.32 39.60
C PHE A 155 -5.07 -35.79 39.59
N ARG A 156 -4.77 -35.14 38.45
CA ARG A 156 -5.40 -33.87 38.07
C ARG A 156 -5.05 -33.45 36.64
N ASP A 157 -6.12 -32.96 36.01
CA ASP A 157 -6.20 -32.07 34.85
C ASP A 157 -6.12 -32.72 33.46
N ARG A 158 -7.24 -33.37 33.14
CA ARG A 158 -7.73 -33.66 31.80
C ARG A 158 -8.88 -32.70 31.50
N HIS A 159 -8.74 -31.81 30.51
CA HIS A 159 -9.88 -31.22 29.80
C HIS A 159 -9.47 -30.71 28.40
N THR A 160 -10.27 -31.14 27.41
CA THR A 160 -10.46 -30.58 26.05
C THR A 160 -9.32 -30.85 25.04
N SER A 161 -9.47 -31.56 23.91
CA SER A 161 -10.65 -31.76 23.06
C SER A 161 -10.51 -32.99 22.15
N GLU A 162 -11.30 -34.05 22.41
CA GLU A 162 -11.74 -35.00 21.38
C GLU A 162 -13.22 -34.73 21.12
N ALA A 163 -13.55 -34.09 20.00
CA ALA A 163 -14.90 -34.09 19.44
C ALA A 163 -14.81 -33.68 17.96
N GLY A 164 -14.90 -34.67 17.06
CA GLY A 164 -14.84 -34.44 15.63
C GLY A 164 -14.95 -35.73 14.82
N ILE A 165 -16.14 -36.35 14.88
CA ILE A 165 -16.70 -37.27 13.88
C ILE A 165 -16.22 -38.74 13.97
N LYS A 166 -17.00 -39.54 14.72
CA LYS A 166 -17.29 -40.94 14.36
C LYS A 166 -18.75 -41.02 13.93
N HIS A 167 -19.00 -41.47 12.70
CA HIS A 167 -20.22 -42.19 12.33
C HIS A 167 -19.93 -43.00 11.06
N PHE A 168 -19.52 -44.25 11.25
CA PHE A 168 -20.07 -45.40 10.53
C PHE A 168 -19.66 -46.64 11.34
N THR A 169 -20.66 -47.30 11.91
CA THR A 169 -20.53 -48.51 12.73
C THR A 169 -20.93 -49.72 11.89
N VAL A 170 -20.41 -50.91 12.28
CA VAL A 170 -20.84 -52.31 12.02
C VAL A 170 -19.61 -53.12 11.56
N GLN A 171 -19.21 -54.28 12.07
CA GLN A 171 -19.54 -55.14 13.22
C GLN A 171 -18.39 -56.18 13.38
N ILE A 172 -18.03 -56.49 14.63
CA ILE A 172 -17.72 -57.82 15.23
C ILE A 172 -16.77 -58.81 14.50
N GLN A 173 -15.56 -58.96 15.09
CA GLN A 173 -14.86 -60.20 15.55
C GLN A 173 -14.77 -61.43 14.61
N THR A 174 -13.56 -61.82 14.19
CA THR A 174 -12.81 -63.04 14.60
C THR A 174 -11.63 -63.38 13.65
N ASN A 175 -10.56 -63.92 14.25
CA ASN A 175 -9.46 -64.77 13.78
C ASN A 175 -9.03 -64.88 12.30
N GLU A 176 -7.69 -64.81 12.17
CA GLU A 176 -6.77 -65.64 11.38
C GLU A 176 -6.77 -65.63 9.83
N PHE A 177 -5.52 -65.53 9.33
CA PHE A 177 -5.01 -66.06 8.06
C PHE A 177 -5.53 -65.44 6.75
N CYS A 178 -4.73 -64.58 6.11
CA CYS A 178 -3.88 -64.99 4.98
C CYS A 178 -3.10 -63.82 4.36
N HIS A 179 -1.83 -64.10 4.09
CA HIS A 179 -0.90 -63.37 3.25
C HIS A 179 -1.46 -63.10 1.83
N HIS A 180 -0.87 -62.07 1.19
CA HIS A 180 -0.89 -61.76 -0.25
C HIS A 180 -2.09 -60.99 -0.83
N HIS A 181 -2.21 -59.68 -0.55
CA HIS A 181 -2.38 -58.64 -1.58
C HIS A 181 -2.45 -57.24 -0.94
N CYS A 182 -1.34 -56.50 -0.89
CA CYS A 182 -1.34 -55.04 -1.04
C CYS A 182 0.10 -54.52 -1.16
N ARG A 183 0.67 -54.69 -2.35
CA ARG A 183 1.81 -53.91 -2.82
C ARG A 183 1.20 -52.83 -3.70
N ASN A 184 1.28 -51.57 -3.24
CA ASN A 184 1.06 -50.29 -3.95
C ASN A 184 0.19 -49.31 -3.15
N GLU A 185 0.73 -48.73 -2.09
CA GLU A 185 0.51 -47.31 -1.79
C GLU A 185 1.88 -46.67 -1.51
N VAL A 186 2.45 -46.10 -2.56
CA VAL A 186 3.70 -45.34 -2.56
C VAL A 186 3.40 -43.96 -1.97
N LEU A 187 3.64 -43.75 -0.67
CA LEU A 187 3.75 -42.40 -0.08
C LEU A 187 5.21 -41.92 -0.17
N SER A 188 5.66 -41.76 -1.42
CA SER A 188 6.79 -40.91 -1.76
C SER A 188 6.32 -39.46 -1.68
N LEU A 189 7.03 -38.61 -0.94
CA LEU A 189 6.81 -37.16 -0.93
C LEU A 189 7.44 -36.57 -2.21
N GLY A 190 7.17 -37.18 -3.36
CA GLY A 190 7.87 -36.96 -4.62
C GLY A 190 7.43 -35.67 -5.32
N ALA A 191 8.40 -34.82 -5.62
CA ALA A 191 8.43 -33.74 -6.61
C ALA A 191 7.42 -32.57 -6.52
N ASP A 192 6.18 -32.75 -6.08
CA ASP A 192 5.13 -31.71 -6.16
C ASP A 192 4.92 -30.90 -4.87
N VAL A 193 5.63 -31.23 -3.77
CA VAL A 193 5.31 -30.73 -2.42
C VAL A 193 6.33 -29.74 -1.87
N LEU A 194 7.55 -29.72 -2.38
CA LEU A 194 8.63 -28.85 -1.90
C LEU A 194 9.03 -27.85 -2.99
N PRO A 195 8.79 -26.54 -2.80
CA PRO A 195 9.31 -25.56 -3.73
C PRO A 195 10.85 -25.61 -3.71
N GLU A 196 11.49 -25.30 -4.83
CA GLU A 196 12.93 -25.03 -4.86
C GLU A 196 13.23 -23.72 -4.11
N TYR A 197 14.41 -23.61 -3.49
CA TYR A 197 14.87 -22.37 -2.87
C TYR A 197 15.09 -21.31 -3.96
N LYS A 198 14.06 -20.48 -4.20
CA LYS A 198 14.05 -19.46 -5.25
C LYS A 198 13.92 -18.06 -4.69
N LEU A 199 14.77 -17.16 -5.18
CA LEU A 199 14.64 -15.71 -5.01
C LEU A 199 13.61 -15.17 -6.03
N GLN A 200 12.41 -15.76 -6.04
CA GLN A 200 11.42 -15.51 -7.10
C GLN A 200 10.70 -14.18 -6.86
N THR A 201 10.65 -13.32 -7.88
CA THR A 201 9.55 -12.35 -8.01
C THR A 201 8.24 -13.12 -7.90
N PRO A 202 7.23 -12.64 -7.16
CA PRO A 202 5.97 -13.36 -6.99
C PRO A 202 5.49 -13.83 -8.36
N ARG A 203 5.20 -15.13 -8.50
CA ARG A 203 4.63 -15.68 -9.74
C ARG A 203 3.25 -15.05 -9.90
N ILE A 204 3.21 -13.96 -10.64
CA ILE A 204 1.99 -13.31 -11.09
C ILE A 204 1.47 -14.22 -12.21
N ASP A 205 0.26 -14.76 -12.03
CA ASP A 205 -0.39 -15.54 -13.09
C ASP A 205 -0.45 -14.69 -14.37
N LYS A 206 -0.16 -15.30 -15.54
CA LYS A 206 -0.01 -14.61 -16.85
C LYS A 206 -1.17 -13.69 -17.24
N PHE A 207 -2.33 -13.82 -16.59
CA PHE A 207 -3.54 -13.02 -16.81
C PHE A 207 -4.00 -12.29 -15.54
N THR A 208 -3.08 -11.71 -14.77
CA THR A 208 -3.40 -10.85 -13.60
C THR A 208 -2.71 -9.50 -13.72
N ILE A 209 -3.45 -8.43 -13.40
CA ILE A 209 -3.00 -7.04 -13.53
C ILE A 209 -2.70 -6.49 -12.15
N LEU A 210 -1.53 -5.86 -12.00
CA LEU A 210 -1.15 -5.17 -10.78
C LEU A 210 -1.97 -3.88 -10.59
N HIS A 211 -2.48 -3.65 -9.39
CA HIS A 211 -3.26 -2.46 -9.06
C HIS A 211 -2.47 -1.15 -9.15
N TYR A 212 -1.15 -1.22 -9.00
CA TYR A 212 -0.21 -0.10 -9.17
C TYR A 212 0.47 -0.06 -10.55
N SER A 213 0.04 -0.90 -11.49
CA SER A 213 0.56 -0.88 -12.86
C SER A 213 0.26 0.46 -13.55
N PRO A 214 1.20 1.02 -14.37
CA PRO A 214 0.94 2.24 -15.13
C PRO A 214 -0.25 2.09 -16.08
N PHE A 215 -0.44 0.90 -16.69
CA PHE A 215 -1.62 0.61 -17.51
C PHE A 215 -2.91 0.77 -16.72
N LYS A 216 -2.98 0.19 -15.51
CA LYS A 216 -4.17 0.28 -14.65
C LYS A 216 -4.43 1.72 -14.22
N ALA A 217 -3.38 2.50 -13.96
CA ALA A 217 -3.51 3.92 -13.63
C ALA A 217 -4.13 4.73 -14.79
N VAL A 218 -3.67 4.52 -16.02
CA VAL A 218 -4.26 5.18 -17.21
C VAL A 218 -5.70 4.74 -17.44
N TRP A 219 -5.97 3.43 -17.33
CA TRP A 219 -7.32 2.88 -17.44
C TRP A 219 -8.26 3.50 -16.40
N ASP A 220 -7.79 3.69 -15.17
CA ASP A 220 -8.58 4.29 -14.09
C ASP A 220 -8.96 5.74 -14.36
N TRP A 221 -8.11 6.51 -15.03
CA TRP A 221 -8.39 7.86 -15.50
C TRP A 221 -9.40 7.87 -16.64
N LEU A 222 -9.27 6.93 -17.59
CA LEU A 222 -10.24 6.78 -18.68
C LEU A 222 -11.63 6.45 -18.14
N ILE A 223 -11.74 5.50 -17.19
CA ILE A 223 -13.01 5.18 -16.54
C ILE A 223 -13.56 6.39 -15.76
N LEU A 224 -12.71 7.17 -15.08
CA LEU A 224 -13.16 8.39 -14.40
C LEU A 224 -13.80 9.38 -15.39
N LEU A 225 -13.18 9.60 -16.55
CA LEU A 225 -13.71 10.48 -17.59
C LEU A 225 -15.07 9.98 -18.10
N LEU A 226 -15.20 8.68 -18.34
CA LEU A 226 -16.47 8.06 -18.75
C LEU A 226 -17.54 8.18 -17.67
N VAL A 227 -17.18 8.05 -16.40
CA VAL A 227 -18.11 8.26 -15.27
C VAL A 227 -18.63 9.71 -15.26
N ILE A 228 -17.75 10.71 -15.44
CA ILE A 228 -18.16 12.12 -15.53
C ILE A 228 -19.10 12.34 -16.72
N TYR A 229 -18.79 11.78 -17.90
CA TYR A 229 -19.67 11.81 -19.06
C TYR A 229 -21.06 11.27 -18.74
N THR A 230 -21.14 10.09 -18.09
CA THR A 230 -22.44 9.50 -17.72
C THR A 230 -23.19 10.31 -16.68
N ALA A 231 -22.49 10.96 -15.74
CA ALA A 231 -23.08 11.79 -14.70
C ALA A 231 -23.71 13.08 -15.26
N ILE A 232 -23.20 13.59 -16.38
CA ILE A 232 -23.75 14.75 -17.09
C ILE A 232 -24.88 14.32 -18.03
N LEU A 233 -24.68 13.30 -18.85
CA LEU A 233 -25.65 12.99 -19.91
C LEU A 233 -26.85 12.17 -19.44
N THR A 234 -26.72 11.35 -18.39
CA THR A 234 -27.86 10.54 -17.93
C THR A 234 -29.03 11.42 -17.45
N PRO A 235 -28.84 12.40 -16.54
CA PRO A 235 -29.91 13.28 -16.12
C PRO A 235 -30.43 14.18 -17.26
N TYR A 236 -29.53 14.63 -18.13
CA TYR A 236 -29.89 15.41 -19.31
C TYR A 236 -30.82 14.63 -20.25
N SER A 237 -30.47 13.40 -20.61
CA SER A 237 -31.29 12.54 -21.49
C SER A 237 -32.60 12.06 -20.83
N ALA A 238 -32.66 12.03 -19.50
CA ALA A 238 -33.88 11.69 -18.77
C ALA A 238 -34.86 12.87 -18.71
N ALA A 239 -34.34 14.10 -18.61
CA ALA A 239 -35.17 15.31 -18.52
C ALA A 239 -35.49 15.91 -19.89
N PHE A 240 -34.56 15.87 -20.85
CA PHE A 240 -34.69 16.43 -22.19
C PHE A 240 -34.76 15.32 -23.24
N PRO A 241 -35.60 15.47 -24.29
CA PRO A 241 -35.66 14.49 -25.37
C PRO A 241 -34.34 14.50 -26.15
N TYR A 242 -33.59 13.40 -26.07
CA TYR A 242 -32.29 13.23 -26.74
C TYR A 242 -32.27 11.89 -27.50
N PRO A 243 -31.91 11.87 -28.80
CA PRO A 243 -31.84 10.62 -29.57
C PRO A 243 -30.72 9.72 -29.04
N LEU A 244 -30.91 8.40 -29.21
CA LEU A 244 -29.88 7.43 -28.82
C LEU A 244 -28.62 7.58 -29.67
N ASN A 245 -27.49 7.70 -29.00
CA ASN A 245 -26.18 7.84 -29.64
C ASN A 245 -25.37 6.55 -29.54
N VAL A 246 -24.67 6.20 -30.61
CA VAL A 246 -23.67 5.11 -30.66
C VAL A 246 -22.63 5.23 -29.53
N VAL A 247 -22.36 6.48 -29.10
CA VAL A 247 -21.45 6.77 -27.99
C VAL A 247 -21.91 6.13 -26.68
N ASP A 248 -23.21 6.12 -26.37
CA ASP A 248 -23.71 5.55 -25.11
C ASP A 248 -23.54 4.02 -25.09
N LEU A 249 -23.66 3.36 -26.24
CA LEU A 249 -23.37 1.94 -26.39
C LEU A 249 -21.88 1.65 -26.17
N ILE A 250 -20.99 2.46 -26.75
CA ILE A 250 -19.53 2.33 -26.55
C ILE A 250 -19.19 2.48 -25.06
N VAL A 251 -19.78 3.47 -24.40
CA VAL A 251 -19.58 3.73 -22.96
C VAL A 251 -20.03 2.52 -22.13
N ASP A 252 -21.19 1.95 -22.42
CA ASP A 252 -21.70 0.76 -21.73
C ASP A 252 -20.77 -0.46 -21.94
N ILE A 253 -20.25 -0.68 -23.16
CA ILE A 253 -19.26 -1.72 -23.44
C ILE A 253 -17.98 -1.52 -22.63
N MET A 254 -17.47 -0.29 -22.53
CA MET A 254 -16.27 0.01 -21.76
C MET A 254 -16.45 -0.29 -20.26
N PHE A 255 -17.65 -0.08 -19.71
CA PHE A 255 -17.95 -0.42 -18.32
C PHE A 255 -18.05 -1.93 -18.08
N ILE A 256 -18.50 -2.71 -19.07
CA ILE A 256 -18.47 -4.18 -19.03
C ILE A 256 -17.01 -4.68 -19.05
N ILE A 257 -16.17 -4.11 -19.91
CA ILE A 257 -14.72 -4.42 -19.95
C ILE A 257 -14.06 -4.09 -18.61
N ASP A 258 -14.43 -2.98 -17.96
CA ASP A 258 -13.89 -2.63 -16.63
C ASP A 258 -14.21 -3.69 -15.56
N ILE A 259 -15.41 -4.28 -15.59
CA ILE A 259 -15.78 -5.37 -14.69
C ILE A 259 -14.84 -6.56 -14.90
N LEU A 260 -14.57 -6.94 -16.15
CA LEU A 260 -13.65 -8.04 -16.47
C LEU A 260 -12.21 -7.76 -16.00
N ILE A 261 -11.75 -6.52 -16.15
CA ILE A 261 -10.42 -6.10 -15.67
C ILE A 261 -10.37 -6.15 -14.13
N ASN A 262 -11.43 -5.73 -13.43
CA ASN A 262 -11.49 -5.77 -11.97
C ASN A 262 -11.41 -7.21 -11.42
N PHE A 263 -11.99 -8.20 -12.09
CA PHE A 263 -11.85 -9.62 -11.73
C PHE A 263 -10.40 -10.14 -11.84
N ARG A 264 -9.54 -9.48 -12.62
CA ARG A 264 -8.13 -9.86 -12.80
C ARG A 264 -7.16 -8.90 -12.13
N THR A 265 -7.64 -7.87 -11.44
CA THR A 265 -6.79 -6.89 -10.78
C THR A 265 -6.48 -7.33 -9.34
N THR A 266 -5.20 -7.32 -8.98
CA THR A 266 -4.74 -7.59 -7.59
C THR A 266 -5.33 -6.60 -6.58
N TYR A 267 -5.43 -7.00 -5.32
CA TYR A 267 -5.81 -6.10 -4.22
C TYR A 267 -4.87 -6.27 -3.03
N VAL A 268 -4.87 -5.28 -2.14
CA VAL A 268 -4.09 -5.30 -0.89
C VAL A 268 -5.01 -5.72 0.25
N ASN A 269 -4.62 -6.76 0.97
CA ASN A 269 -5.38 -7.25 2.13
C ASN A 269 -5.17 -6.37 3.37
N GLN A 270 -5.94 -6.58 4.44
CA GLN A 270 -5.78 -5.87 5.73
C GLN A 270 -4.38 -6.05 6.34
N ASN A 271 -3.72 -7.18 6.05
CA ASN A 271 -2.35 -7.45 6.47
C ASN A 271 -1.29 -6.76 5.59
N GLU A 272 -1.71 -5.82 4.72
CA GLU A 272 -0.86 -5.10 3.76
C GLU A 272 -0.12 -6.00 2.74
N GLU A 273 -0.56 -7.24 2.58
CA GLU A 273 -0.04 -8.18 1.58
C GLU A 273 -0.80 -8.05 0.25
N VAL A 274 -0.06 -8.16 -0.85
CA VAL A 274 -0.64 -8.16 -2.20
C VAL A 274 -1.15 -9.57 -2.54
N VAL A 275 -2.46 -9.69 -2.79
CA VAL A 275 -3.09 -10.95 -3.19
C VAL A 275 -3.21 -11.00 -4.72
N SER A 276 -2.62 -12.04 -5.33
CA SER A 276 -2.61 -12.26 -6.79
C SER A 276 -3.49 -13.42 -7.27
N ASP A 277 -3.96 -14.30 -6.37
CA ASP A 277 -4.76 -15.48 -6.71
C ASP A 277 -6.14 -15.08 -7.31
N PRO A 278 -6.46 -15.48 -8.57
CA PRO A 278 -7.70 -15.13 -9.25
C PRO A 278 -8.97 -15.55 -8.49
N ALA A 279 -8.95 -16.70 -7.79
CA ALA A 279 -10.12 -17.19 -7.06
C ALA A 279 -10.41 -16.29 -5.86
N ARG A 280 -9.37 -15.88 -5.13
CA ARG A 280 -9.49 -14.97 -3.98
C ARG A 280 -9.91 -13.57 -4.42
N ILE A 281 -9.36 -13.07 -5.53
CA ILE A 281 -9.76 -11.78 -6.12
C ILE A 281 -11.25 -11.81 -6.47
N ALA A 282 -11.73 -12.87 -7.13
CA ALA A 282 -13.14 -12.99 -7.50
C ALA A 282 -14.06 -13.03 -6.26
N ILE A 283 -13.76 -13.85 -5.25
CA ILE A 283 -14.55 -13.93 -4.01
C ILE A 283 -14.60 -12.57 -3.31
N HIS A 284 -13.47 -11.89 -3.22
CA HIS A 284 -13.39 -10.56 -2.60
C HIS A 284 -14.25 -9.53 -3.38
N TYR A 285 -14.18 -9.56 -4.71
CA TYR A 285 -14.96 -8.65 -5.56
C TYR A 285 -16.47 -8.94 -5.51
N PHE A 286 -16.88 -10.21 -5.49
CA PHE A 286 -18.27 -10.63 -5.34
C PHE A 286 -18.89 -10.20 -4.01
N LYS A 287 -18.13 -10.29 -2.91
CA LYS A 287 -18.61 -9.90 -1.57
C LYS A 287 -18.78 -8.39 -1.41
N GLY A 288 -18.11 -7.59 -2.24
CA GLY A 288 -18.13 -6.13 -2.15
C GLY A 288 -18.86 -5.48 -3.31
N TRP A 289 -18.09 -5.04 -4.31
CA TRP A 289 -18.50 -4.03 -5.28
C TRP A 289 -19.18 -4.58 -6.54
N PHE A 290 -19.08 -5.89 -6.79
CA PHE A 290 -19.60 -6.50 -8.02
C PHE A 290 -21.08 -6.22 -8.26
N LEU A 291 -21.93 -6.33 -7.22
CA LEU A 291 -23.38 -6.15 -7.37
C LEU A 291 -23.72 -4.74 -7.88
N ILE A 292 -23.06 -3.71 -7.34
CA ILE A 292 -23.24 -2.32 -7.76
C ILE A 292 -22.73 -2.12 -9.19
N ASP A 293 -21.54 -2.65 -9.49
CA ASP A 293 -20.93 -2.52 -10.82
C ASP A 293 -21.74 -3.23 -11.90
N MET A 294 -22.35 -4.38 -11.58
CA MET A 294 -23.22 -5.15 -12.46
C MET A 294 -24.50 -4.37 -12.80
N VAL A 295 -25.23 -3.87 -11.79
CA VAL A 295 -26.46 -3.09 -12.00
C VAL A 295 -26.17 -1.81 -12.82
N ALA A 296 -25.03 -1.17 -12.55
CA ALA A 296 -24.60 0.03 -13.25
C ALA A 296 -24.20 -0.20 -14.72
N ALA A 297 -23.90 -1.44 -15.12
CA ALA A 297 -23.43 -1.79 -16.47
C ALA A 297 -24.54 -2.31 -17.40
N ILE A 298 -25.79 -2.43 -16.93
CA ILE A 298 -26.90 -2.96 -17.74
C ILE A 298 -27.25 -1.97 -18.87
N PRO A 299 -27.16 -2.39 -20.16
CA PRO A 299 -27.54 -1.56 -21.29
C PRO A 299 -29.06 -1.60 -21.50
N PHE A 300 -29.82 -0.84 -20.69
CA PHE A 300 -31.28 -0.80 -20.77
C PHE A 300 -31.81 -0.40 -22.15
N ASP A 301 -31.05 0.43 -22.89
CA ASP A 301 -31.40 0.85 -24.25
C ASP A 301 -31.48 -0.34 -25.22
N LEU A 302 -30.57 -1.32 -25.12
CA LEU A 302 -30.55 -2.49 -25.99
C LEU A 302 -31.66 -3.50 -25.66
N LEU A 303 -31.93 -3.70 -24.36
CA LEU A 303 -32.97 -4.62 -23.87
C LEU A 303 -34.37 -4.21 -24.32
N ILE A 304 -34.61 -2.90 -24.43
CA ILE A 304 -35.94 -2.37 -24.76
C ILE A 304 -36.15 -2.31 -26.28
N PHE A 305 -35.13 -1.94 -27.06
CA PHE A 305 -35.22 -1.95 -28.54
C PHE A 305 -35.38 -3.36 -29.10
N GLY A 306 -34.77 -4.38 -28.49
CA GLY A 306 -34.98 -5.78 -28.87
C GLY A 306 -36.39 -6.32 -28.57
N SER A 307 -37.12 -5.69 -27.65
CA SER A 307 -38.51 -6.05 -27.31
C SER A 307 -39.55 -5.35 -28.18
N GLY A 308 -39.20 -4.26 -28.87
CA GLY A 308 -40.14 -3.46 -29.67
C GLY A 308 -40.24 -3.85 -31.14
N SER A 309 -39.33 -4.70 -31.65
CA SER A 309 -39.31 -5.13 -33.06
C SER A 309 -40.32 -6.24 -33.41
N ASP A 310 -40.91 -6.92 -32.42
CA ASP A 310 -41.82 -8.04 -32.69
C ASP A 310 -43.29 -7.63 -32.96
N GLU A 311 -43.69 -6.39 -32.65
CA GLU A 311 -45.08 -5.93 -32.91
C GLU A 311 -45.28 -5.19 -34.25
N LEU A 312 -44.21 -4.74 -34.92
CA LEU A 312 -44.35 -3.95 -36.16
C LEU A 312 -44.25 -4.78 -37.45
N CYS A 313 -43.81 -6.04 -37.39
CA CYS A 313 -43.58 -6.87 -38.58
C CYS A 313 -44.75 -7.80 -38.97
N SER A 314 -45.84 -7.84 -38.18
CA SER A 314 -46.97 -8.77 -38.41
C SER A 314 -48.22 -8.14 -39.05
N ARG A 315 -48.16 -6.90 -39.56
CA ARG A 315 -49.35 -6.20 -40.11
C ARG A 315 -49.38 -5.94 -41.62
N HIS A 316 -48.42 -6.43 -42.40
CA HIS A 316 -48.45 -6.28 -43.85
C HIS A 316 -48.28 -7.62 -44.57
N LEU A 317 -49.36 -8.42 -44.62
CA LEU A 317 -49.70 -9.24 -45.77
C LEU A 317 -51.15 -9.74 -45.65
N GLY A 318 -52.05 -9.22 -46.50
CA GLY A 318 -53.37 -9.82 -46.72
C GLY A 318 -54.51 -8.82 -46.92
N ASP A 319 -54.64 -8.25 -48.12
CA ASP A 319 -55.93 -7.81 -48.68
C ASP A 319 -56.54 -9.00 -49.46
N PRO A 320 -57.89 -9.15 -49.58
CA PRO A 320 -58.65 -8.38 -50.58
C PRO A 320 -60.10 -7.96 -50.23
N VAL A 321 -60.45 -6.74 -50.66
CA VAL A 321 -61.69 -6.20 -51.30
C VAL A 321 -63.00 -7.02 -51.25
N ILE A 322 -64.12 -6.42 -50.78
CA ILE A 322 -65.49 -6.35 -51.41
C ILE A 322 -66.23 -5.07 -50.91
N SER A 323 -67.17 -4.60 -51.74
CA SER A 323 -67.85 -3.32 -51.92
C SER A 323 -68.94 -2.84 -50.92
N ASP A 324 -69.32 -1.56 -51.15
CA ASP A 324 -70.67 -0.95 -51.11
C ASP A 324 -71.12 -0.02 -49.95
N SER A 325 -71.31 1.25 -50.32
CA SER A 325 -72.49 2.13 -50.13
C SER A 325 -72.83 2.84 -48.79
N CYS A 326 -72.88 4.18 -48.89
CA CYS A 326 -73.90 5.14 -48.37
C CYS A 326 -73.86 5.74 -46.93
N HIS A 327 -73.73 7.08 -46.90
CA HIS A 327 -74.45 8.11 -46.11
C HIS A 327 -74.69 7.96 -44.59
N LEU A 328 -73.91 8.71 -43.77
CA LEU A 328 -74.30 9.81 -42.83
C LEU A 328 -73.08 10.20 -41.94
N PRO A 329 -72.99 11.41 -41.36
CA PRO A 329 -71.87 11.78 -40.50
C PRO A 329 -72.09 11.29 -39.05
N PRO A 330 -71.06 10.76 -38.36
CA PRO A 330 -71.17 10.45 -36.94
C PRO A 330 -70.92 11.71 -36.07
N PRO A 331 -71.48 11.77 -34.84
CA PRO A 331 -71.26 12.84 -33.87
C PRO A 331 -69.82 12.80 -33.32
N PRO A 332 -69.32 13.85 -32.61
CA PRO A 332 -67.94 13.88 -32.17
C PRO A 332 -67.72 12.83 -31.06
N LEU A 333 -67.09 11.71 -31.43
CA LEU A 333 -66.50 10.80 -30.46
C LEU A 333 -65.28 11.50 -29.85
N LYS A 334 -65.36 11.72 -28.53
CA LYS A 334 -64.20 11.99 -27.69
C LYS A 334 -63.13 10.94 -28.00
N SER A 335 -62.05 11.39 -28.64
CA SER A 335 -60.83 10.62 -28.82
C SER A 335 -60.15 10.46 -27.45
N THR A 336 -60.62 9.50 -26.68
CA THR A 336 -59.82 8.86 -25.63
C THR A 336 -58.96 7.82 -26.32
N ASN A 337 -57.79 8.21 -26.86
CA ASN A 337 -56.68 7.30 -27.20
C ASN A 337 -55.38 8.05 -27.59
N THR A 338 -54.99 9.09 -26.83
CA THR A 338 -53.64 9.68 -26.91
C THR A 338 -52.90 9.66 -25.57
N HIS A 339 -53.45 8.98 -24.55
CA HIS A 339 -52.91 8.99 -23.18
C HIS A 339 -51.83 7.92 -22.90
N PHE A 340 -51.49 7.05 -23.85
CA PHE A 340 -50.67 5.85 -23.56
C PHE A 340 -49.18 5.93 -23.96
N SER A 341 -48.70 6.99 -24.63
CA SER A 341 -47.31 7.03 -25.14
C SER A 341 -46.31 7.89 -24.31
N TYR A 342 -46.79 8.75 -23.40
CA TYR A 342 -45.91 9.60 -22.56
C TYR A 342 -45.50 8.95 -21.21
N GLY A 343 -46.29 7.99 -20.71
CA GLY A 343 -46.01 7.30 -19.44
C GLY A 343 -44.93 6.20 -19.54
N THR A 344 -44.83 5.56 -20.70
CA THR A 344 -43.83 4.50 -20.96
C THR A 344 -42.44 5.09 -21.21
N THR A 345 -42.34 6.21 -21.93
CA THR A 345 -41.06 6.91 -22.21
C THR A 345 -40.42 7.52 -20.96
N THR A 346 -41.21 8.02 -20.01
CA THR A 346 -40.72 8.58 -18.73
C THR A 346 -40.25 7.49 -17.76
N LEU A 347 -40.96 6.36 -17.65
CA LEU A 347 -40.53 5.21 -16.84
C LEU A 347 -39.22 4.59 -17.36
N ILE A 348 -39.05 4.53 -18.69
CA ILE A 348 -37.81 4.07 -19.35
C ILE A 348 -36.64 5.02 -19.06
N GLY A 349 -36.86 6.34 -19.11
CA GLY A 349 -35.86 7.34 -18.73
C GLY A 349 -35.41 7.24 -17.26
N LEU A 350 -36.34 6.92 -16.35
CA LEU A 350 -36.06 6.72 -14.93
C LEU A 350 -35.19 5.48 -14.68
N LEU A 351 -35.36 4.37 -15.40
CA LEU A 351 -34.49 3.19 -15.27
C LEU A 351 -33.04 3.49 -15.68
N LYS A 352 -32.82 4.41 -16.65
CA LYS A 352 -31.47 4.85 -17.03
C LYS A 352 -30.73 5.55 -15.89
N THR A 353 -31.43 6.10 -14.90
CA THR A 353 -30.79 6.76 -13.73
C THR A 353 -29.97 5.79 -12.88
N ALA A 354 -30.19 4.47 -13.00
CA ALA A 354 -29.31 3.46 -12.42
C ALA A 354 -27.84 3.59 -12.88
N ARG A 355 -27.60 4.20 -14.06
CA ARG A 355 -26.24 4.54 -14.53
C ARG A 355 -25.51 5.51 -13.61
N LEU A 356 -26.20 6.31 -12.78
CA LEU A 356 -25.55 7.19 -11.80
C LEU A 356 -24.84 6.41 -10.68
N LEU A 357 -25.16 5.13 -10.47
CA LEU A 357 -24.41 4.26 -9.55
C LEU A 357 -22.93 4.12 -9.95
N ARG A 358 -22.57 4.43 -11.22
CA ARG A 358 -21.18 4.51 -11.69
C ARG A 358 -20.34 5.53 -10.92
N LEU A 359 -20.95 6.53 -10.28
CA LEU A 359 -20.24 7.50 -9.45
C LEU A 359 -19.67 6.91 -8.16
N VAL A 360 -20.24 5.80 -7.67
CA VAL A 360 -19.69 5.06 -6.52
C VAL A 360 -18.25 4.61 -6.81
N ARG A 361 -17.87 4.45 -8.09
CA ARG A 361 -16.50 4.13 -8.50
C ARG A 361 -15.50 5.25 -8.19
N VAL A 362 -15.94 6.50 -8.17
CA VAL A 362 -15.10 7.65 -7.79
C VAL A 362 -14.81 7.61 -6.30
N ALA A 363 -15.82 7.28 -5.48
CA ALA A 363 -15.66 7.14 -4.02
C ALA A 363 -14.61 6.08 -3.65
N ARG A 364 -14.56 4.95 -4.38
CA ARG A 364 -13.53 3.91 -4.20
C ARG A 364 -12.10 4.39 -4.44
N LYS A 365 -11.95 5.43 -5.26
CA LYS A 365 -10.65 6.01 -5.63
C LYS A 365 -10.40 7.34 -4.91
N LEU A 366 -11.30 7.76 -4.03
CA LEU A 366 -11.21 9.05 -3.33
C LEU A 366 -9.93 9.12 -2.50
N ASP A 367 -9.52 8.02 -1.85
CA ASP A 367 -8.28 7.95 -1.07
C ASP A 367 -7.03 8.22 -1.92
N ARG A 368 -7.04 7.88 -3.22
CA ARG A 368 -5.94 8.18 -4.15
C ARG A 368 -5.91 9.65 -4.54
N TYR A 369 -7.08 10.24 -4.76
CA TYR A 369 -7.19 11.64 -5.17
C TYR A 369 -7.02 12.61 -4.01
N SER A 370 -7.36 12.20 -2.78
CA SER A 370 -7.29 13.02 -1.56
C SER A 370 -5.87 13.36 -1.12
N GLU A 371 -4.87 12.66 -1.65
CA GLU A 371 -3.46 12.91 -1.37
C GLU A 371 -2.97 14.27 -1.89
N TYR A 372 -3.49 14.70 -3.03
CA TYR A 372 -3.09 15.92 -3.71
C TYR A 372 -4.14 17.00 -3.43
N GLY A 373 -3.78 17.98 -2.59
CA GLY A 373 -4.73 19.04 -2.18
C GLY A 373 -5.37 19.79 -3.36
N ALA A 374 -4.61 20.06 -4.43
CA ALA A 374 -5.16 20.66 -5.64
C ALA A 374 -6.15 19.75 -6.40
N ALA A 375 -5.94 18.43 -6.37
CA ALA A 375 -6.86 17.47 -6.98
C ALA A 375 -8.18 17.41 -6.20
N VAL A 376 -8.14 17.52 -4.87
CA VAL A 376 -9.35 17.63 -4.03
C VAL A 376 -10.17 18.86 -4.39
N LEU A 377 -9.53 20.01 -4.58
CA LEU A 377 -10.23 21.23 -5.01
C LEU A 377 -10.87 21.08 -6.38
N MET A 378 -10.13 20.54 -7.36
CA MET A 378 -10.67 20.25 -8.69
C MET A 378 -11.86 19.30 -8.62
N LEU A 379 -11.76 18.23 -7.82
CA LEU A 379 -12.85 17.28 -7.61
C LEU A 379 -14.08 17.96 -6.99
N LEU A 380 -13.89 18.81 -5.98
CA LEU A 380 -14.97 19.53 -5.33
C LEU A 380 -15.66 20.53 -6.27
N MET A 381 -14.89 21.23 -7.11
CA MET A 381 -15.43 22.11 -8.16
C MET A 381 -16.22 21.34 -9.22
N CYS A 382 -15.73 20.16 -9.63
CA CYS A 382 -16.48 19.26 -10.51
C CYS A 382 -17.77 18.77 -9.87
N ILE A 383 -17.75 18.38 -8.59
CA ILE A 383 -18.95 17.96 -7.84
C ILE A 383 -19.95 19.13 -7.74
N PHE A 384 -19.48 20.34 -7.50
CA PHE A 384 -20.31 21.55 -7.49
C PHE A 384 -21.02 21.78 -8.83
N ALA A 385 -20.27 21.71 -9.93
CA ALA A 385 -20.84 21.83 -11.28
C ALA A 385 -21.84 20.71 -11.60
N LEU A 386 -21.55 19.46 -11.19
CA LEU A 386 -22.44 18.31 -11.37
C LEU A 386 -23.75 18.47 -10.58
N ILE A 387 -23.69 18.92 -9.32
CA ILE A 387 -24.89 19.15 -8.51
C ILE A 387 -25.72 20.29 -9.10
N ALA A 388 -25.09 21.39 -9.53
CA ALA A 388 -25.78 22.47 -10.22
C ALA A 388 -26.50 21.98 -11.49
N HIS A 389 -25.86 21.10 -12.25
CA HIS A 389 -26.44 20.46 -13.42
C HIS A 389 -27.62 19.54 -13.09
N TRP A 390 -27.51 18.68 -12.06
CA TRP A 390 -28.60 17.78 -11.66
C TRP A 390 -29.81 18.56 -11.17
N LEU A 391 -29.57 19.57 -10.33
CA LEU A 391 -30.63 20.47 -9.87
C LEU A 391 -31.26 21.22 -11.04
N ALA A 392 -30.50 21.58 -12.08
CA ALA A 392 -31.05 22.23 -13.27
C ALA A 392 -31.98 21.29 -14.06
N CYS A 393 -31.59 20.02 -14.20
CA CYS A 393 -32.45 19.00 -14.83
C CYS A 393 -33.73 18.77 -14.01
N ILE A 394 -33.64 18.74 -12.68
CA ILE A 394 -34.81 18.62 -11.79
C ILE A 394 -35.70 19.87 -11.90
N TRP A 395 -35.12 21.07 -11.91
CA TRP A 395 -35.83 22.33 -12.08
C TRP A 395 -36.59 22.39 -13.41
N TYR A 396 -35.99 21.87 -14.47
CA TYR A 396 -36.66 21.69 -15.76
C TYR A 396 -37.80 20.67 -15.70
N ALA A 397 -37.57 19.51 -15.07
CA ALA A 397 -38.60 18.49 -14.93
C ALA A 397 -39.83 19.02 -14.17
N ILE A 398 -39.63 19.79 -13.09
CA ILE A 398 -40.71 20.46 -12.34
C ILE A 398 -41.50 21.39 -13.27
N GLY A 399 -40.82 22.28 -13.99
CA GLY A 399 -41.48 23.22 -14.91
C GLY A 399 -42.25 22.53 -16.03
N ASN A 400 -41.74 21.42 -16.56
CA ASN A 400 -42.39 20.67 -17.64
C ASN A 400 -43.65 19.92 -17.16
N VAL A 401 -43.61 19.34 -15.95
CA VAL A 401 -44.77 18.69 -15.35
C VAL A 401 -45.83 19.74 -14.98
N GLU A 402 -45.42 20.85 -14.36
CA GLU A 402 -46.31 21.98 -14.02
C GLU A 402 -47.01 22.57 -15.24
N MET A 403 -46.30 22.75 -16.34
CA MET A 403 -46.86 23.25 -17.60
C MET A 403 -48.02 22.38 -18.12
N SER A 404 -48.05 21.08 -17.80
CA SER A 404 -49.04 20.14 -18.33
C SER A 404 -50.39 20.18 -17.58
N TYR A 405 -50.42 20.62 -16.33
CA TYR A 405 -51.64 20.59 -15.50
C TYR A 405 -52.09 21.95 -14.94
N LEU A 406 -51.24 22.99 -14.98
CA LEU A 406 -51.63 24.33 -14.53
C LEU A 406 -52.51 25.04 -15.56
N GLU A 407 -53.72 25.43 -15.15
CA GLU A 407 -54.63 26.24 -15.97
C GLU A 407 -54.12 27.69 -16.17
N HIS A 408 -53.41 28.23 -15.17
CA HIS A 408 -52.81 29.56 -15.21
C HIS A 408 -51.31 29.48 -15.51
N LYS A 409 -50.86 30.13 -16.59
CA LYS A 409 -49.46 30.16 -17.06
C LYS A 409 -48.56 31.03 -16.18
N ILE A 410 -48.35 30.64 -14.92
CA ILE A 410 -47.56 31.38 -13.92
C ILE A 410 -46.19 30.74 -13.61
N GLY A 411 -45.90 29.57 -14.18
CA GLY A 411 -44.66 28.84 -13.93
C GLY A 411 -43.42 29.56 -14.49
N TRP A 412 -42.24 29.19 -14.00
CA TRP A 412 -40.98 29.79 -14.44
C TRP A 412 -40.73 29.63 -15.96
N LEU A 413 -41.20 28.52 -16.53
CA LEU A 413 -41.03 28.21 -17.95
C LEU A 413 -41.93 29.08 -18.85
N ASP A 414 -43.12 29.44 -18.37
CA ASP A 414 -44.02 30.38 -19.05
C ASP A 414 -43.45 31.81 -19.00
N ASN A 415 -42.98 32.23 -17.83
CA ASN A 415 -42.31 33.51 -17.65
C ASN A 415 -41.07 33.65 -18.54
N LEU A 416 -40.31 32.56 -18.74
CA LEU A 416 -39.19 32.52 -19.68
C LEU A 416 -39.64 32.73 -21.13
N GLY A 417 -40.74 32.08 -21.54
CA GLY A 417 -41.30 32.27 -22.88
C GLY A 417 -41.73 33.72 -23.13
N VAL A 418 -42.24 34.40 -22.09
CA VAL A 418 -42.58 35.83 -22.17
C VAL A 418 -41.35 36.71 -22.25
N SER A 419 -40.31 36.48 -21.43
CA SER A 419 -39.12 37.32 -21.39
C SER A 419 -38.25 37.22 -22.65
N ILE A 420 -38.19 36.04 -23.28
CA ILE A 420 -37.46 35.81 -24.54
C ILE A 420 -38.31 36.17 -25.77
N GLY A 421 -39.62 36.42 -25.59
CA GLY A 421 -40.54 36.71 -26.71
C GLY A 421 -40.97 35.47 -27.51
N LYS A 422 -40.71 34.26 -27.01
CA LYS A 422 -41.10 32.97 -27.61
C LYS A 422 -42.21 32.31 -26.78
N ARG A 423 -43.44 32.81 -26.91
CA ARG A 423 -44.58 32.30 -26.12
C ARG A 423 -45.06 30.94 -26.64
N TYR A 424 -45.57 30.11 -25.72
CA TYR A 424 -46.23 28.86 -26.05
C TYR A 424 -47.61 29.11 -26.69
N ASN A 425 -47.80 28.59 -27.90
CA ASN A 425 -49.05 28.61 -28.63
C ASN A 425 -49.69 27.22 -28.62
N THR A 426 -50.96 27.15 -28.22
CA THR A 426 -51.71 25.88 -28.11
C THR A 426 -51.88 25.17 -29.45
N SER A 427 -51.76 25.90 -30.58
CA SER A 427 -51.92 25.36 -31.93
C SER A 427 -50.65 24.74 -32.53
N ASP A 428 -49.47 25.00 -31.96
CA ASP A 428 -48.19 24.50 -32.48
C ASP A 428 -47.37 23.82 -31.38
N PRO A 429 -47.17 22.48 -31.43
CA PRO A 429 -46.35 21.74 -30.47
C PRO A 429 -44.88 22.16 -30.43
N TYR A 430 -44.38 22.83 -31.47
CA TYR A 430 -43.01 23.34 -31.56
C TYR A 430 -42.85 24.78 -31.08
N SER A 431 -43.94 25.42 -30.65
CA SER A 431 -43.91 26.77 -30.10
C SER A 431 -43.23 26.81 -28.72
N GLY A 432 -42.55 27.92 -28.42
CA GLY A 432 -41.87 28.15 -27.15
C GLY A 432 -40.35 28.33 -27.26
N PRO A 433 -39.65 28.49 -26.12
CA PRO A 433 -38.20 28.61 -26.07
C PRO A 433 -37.49 27.32 -26.51
N SER A 434 -36.31 27.46 -27.11
CA SER A 434 -35.54 26.31 -27.59
C SER A 434 -35.03 25.45 -26.43
N ILE A 435 -34.70 24.17 -26.68
CA ILE A 435 -34.12 23.26 -25.66
C ILE A 435 -32.84 23.87 -25.05
N LYS A 436 -32.03 24.55 -25.88
CA LYS A 436 -30.83 25.25 -25.43
C LYS A 436 -31.18 26.40 -24.48
N ASP A 437 -32.17 27.22 -24.83
CA ASP A 437 -32.61 28.35 -23.99
C ASP A 437 -33.13 27.85 -22.63
N LYS A 438 -33.93 26.78 -22.64
CA LYS A 438 -34.49 26.13 -21.45
C LYS A 438 -33.39 25.60 -20.52
N TYR A 439 -32.44 24.84 -21.05
CA TYR A 439 -31.35 24.25 -20.27
C TYR A 439 -30.40 25.30 -19.70
N VAL A 440 -29.95 26.26 -20.53
CA VAL A 440 -29.03 27.31 -20.08
C VAL A 440 -29.67 28.18 -18.99
N THR A 441 -30.96 28.50 -19.14
CA THR A 441 -31.71 29.27 -18.13
C THR A 441 -31.88 28.49 -16.83
N ALA A 442 -32.21 27.19 -16.91
CA ALA A 442 -32.32 26.34 -15.72
C ALA A 442 -30.98 26.23 -14.97
N LEU A 443 -29.88 26.06 -15.70
CA LEU A 443 -28.54 26.00 -15.15
C LEU A 443 -28.11 27.35 -14.55
N TYR A 444 -28.43 28.46 -15.22
CA TYR A 444 -28.21 29.80 -14.69
C TYR A 444 -28.95 30.03 -13.36
N PHE A 445 -30.22 29.62 -13.26
CA PHE A 445 -30.99 29.70 -12.02
C PHE A 445 -30.32 28.91 -10.90
N THR A 446 -29.96 27.64 -11.14
CA THR A 446 -29.36 26.80 -10.10
C THR A 446 -27.98 27.28 -9.67
N PHE A 447 -27.13 27.74 -10.60
CA PHE A 447 -25.86 28.37 -10.24
C PHE A 447 -26.07 29.64 -9.42
N SER A 448 -27.01 30.51 -9.81
CA SER A 448 -27.28 31.75 -9.07
C SER A 448 -27.81 31.51 -7.65
N SER A 449 -28.57 30.42 -7.45
CA SER A 449 -29.09 30.01 -6.15
C SER A 449 -28.03 29.33 -5.29
N LEU A 450 -27.24 28.40 -5.86
CA LEU A 450 -26.16 27.70 -5.17
C LEU A 450 -25.00 28.63 -4.75
N THR A 451 -24.73 29.67 -5.55
CA THR A 451 -23.70 30.69 -5.24
C THR A 451 -24.23 31.81 -4.35
N SER A 452 -25.49 31.75 -3.91
CA SER A 452 -26.16 32.77 -3.08
C SER A 452 -26.28 34.17 -3.72
N VAL A 453 -26.13 34.28 -5.05
CA VAL A 453 -26.22 35.56 -5.77
C VAL A 453 -27.67 36.00 -5.98
N GLY A 454 -28.53 35.08 -6.45
CA GLY A 454 -29.98 35.31 -6.55
C GLY A 454 -30.41 36.52 -7.39
N PHE A 455 -29.99 36.60 -8.66
CA PHE A 455 -30.26 37.75 -9.55
C PHE A 455 -31.76 38.10 -9.77
N GLY A 456 -32.68 37.16 -9.57
CA GLY A 456 -34.13 37.40 -9.66
C GLY A 456 -34.73 37.38 -11.07
N ASN A 457 -33.93 37.25 -12.13
CA ASN A 457 -34.43 37.14 -13.52
C ASN A 457 -35.26 35.88 -13.77
N VAL A 458 -34.97 34.82 -13.01
CA VAL A 458 -35.74 33.57 -12.95
C VAL A 458 -36.01 33.32 -11.49
N SER A 459 -37.29 33.21 -11.11
CA SER A 459 -37.69 33.08 -9.73
C SER A 459 -38.82 32.06 -9.57
N PRO A 460 -38.88 31.34 -8.43
CA PRO A 460 -39.95 30.42 -8.13
C PRO A 460 -41.25 31.17 -7.81
N ASN A 461 -42.33 30.86 -8.52
CA ASN A 461 -43.65 31.44 -8.35
C ASN A 461 -44.62 30.44 -7.71
N THR A 462 -44.56 29.17 -8.14
CA THR A 462 -45.43 28.10 -7.64
C THR A 462 -44.93 27.51 -6.30
N ASN A 463 -45.78 26.80 -5.58
CA ASN A 463 -45.42 26.23 -4.27
C ASN A 463 -44.32 25.16 -4.39
N SER A 464 -44.40 24.31 -5.41
CA SER A 464 -43.39 23.30 -5.74
C SER A 464 -42.06 23.93 -6.12
N GLU A 465 -42.08 24.96 -6.97
CA GLU A 465 -40.90 25.75 -7.32
C GLU A 465 -40.25 26.39 -6.07
N LYS A 466 -41.05 26.95 -5.15
CA LYS A 466 -40.56 27.56 -3.90
C LYS A 466 -39.94 26.55 -2.95
N ILE A 467 -40.59 25.40 -2.75
CA ILE A 467 -40.05 24.31 -1.92
C ILE A 467 -38.71 23.83 -2.50
N PHE A 468 -38.65 23.61 -3.81
CA PHE A 468 -37.40 23.24 -4.48
C PHE A 468 -36.32 24.31 -4.27
N SER A 469 -36.65 25.59 -4.43
CA SER A 469 -35.69 26.68 -4.21
C SER A 469 -35.17 26.72 -2.76
N ILE A 470 -36.02 26.46 -1.75
CA ILE A 470 -35.60 26.37 -0.35
C ILE A 470 -34.58 25.22 -0.17
N CYS A 471 -34.85 24.05 -0.76
CA CYS A 471 -33.92 22.92 -0.72
C CYS A 471 -32.59 23.25 -1.41
N VAL A 472 -32.62 23.90 -2.58
CA VAL A 472 -31.41 24.31 -3.31
C VAL A 472 -30.59 25.32 -2.51
N MET A 473 -31.24 26.30 -1.87
CA MET A 473 -30.54 27.28 -1.03
C MET A 473 -29.85 26.62 0.18
N LEU A 474 -30.49 25.65 0.82
CA LEU A 474 -29.91 24.91 1.94
C LEU A 474 -28.68 24.10 1.49
N ILE A 475 -28.80 23.32 0.41
CA ILE A 475 -27.70 22.55 -0.17
C ILE A 475 -26.56 23.49 -0.61
N GLY A 476 -26.90 24.60 -1.28
CA GLY A 476 -25.96 25.60 -1.75
C GLY A 476 -25.13 26.21 -0.63
N SER A 477 -25.78 26.60 0.48
CA SER A 477 -25.08 27.19 1.63
C SER A 477 -24.02 26.24 2.23
N LEU A 478 -24.35 24.95 2.38
CA LEU A 478 -23.43 23.94 2.91
C LEU A 478 -22.27 23.68 1.95
N MET A 479 -22.55 23.56 0.66
CA MET A 479 -21.54 23.32 -0.36
C MET A 479 -20.59 24.51 -0.51
N TYR A 480 -21.13 25.73 -0.52
CA TYR A 480 -20.34 26.96 -0.60
C TYR A 480 -19.39 27.08 0.60
N ALA A 481 -19.89 26.83 1.81
CA ALA A 481 -19.05 26.81 3.02
C ALA A 481 -17.92 25.75 2.92
N SER A 482 -18.22 24.55 2.42
CA SER A 482 -17.22 23.48 2.21
C SER A 482 -16.14 23.87 1.18
N ILE A 483 -16.52 24.49 0.07
CA ILE A 483 -15.58 24.94 -0.97
C ILE A 483 -14.63 25.99 -0.41
N PHE A 484 -15.16 27.04 0.23
CA PHE A 484 -14.33 28.10 0.80
C PHE A 484 -13.45 27.60 1.96
N GLY A 485 -13.94 26.66 2.77
CA GLY A 485 -13.14 26.01 3.80
C GLY A 485 -11.94 25.26 3.21
N ASN A 486 -12.15 24.47 2.16
CA ASN A 486 -11.08 23.74 1.48
C ASN A 486 -10.09 24.66 0.75
N VAL A 487 -10.58 25.70 0.07
CA VAL A 487 -9.72 26.71 -0.57
C VAL A 487 -8.83 27.38 0.47
N SER A 488 -9.38 27.78 1.61
CA SER A 488 -8.63 28.39 2.71
C SER A 488 -7.56 27.45 3.26
N ALA A 489 -7.88 26.18 3.48
CA ALA A 489 -6.93 25.17 3.94
C ALA A 489 -5.79 24.91 2.94
N ILE A 490 -6.10 24.90 1.64
CA ILE A 490 -5.08 24.74 0.58
C ILE A 490 -4.15 25.94 0.53
N ILE A 491 -4.69 27.16 0.62
CA ILE A 491 -3.89 28.38 0.67
C ILE A 491 -2.94 28.34 1.89
N GLN A 492 -3.46 27.99 3.07
CA GLN A 492 -2.64 27.83 4.28
C GLN A 492 -1.53 26.78 4.10
N ARG A 493 -1.85 25.64 3.46
CA ARG A 493 -0.86 24.59 3.18
C ARG A 493 0.19 25.05 2.16
N LEU A 494 -0.19 25.75 1.09
CA LEU A 494 0.72 26.26 0.06
C LEU A 494 1.72 27.25 0.64
N TYR A 495 1.25 28.14 1.53
CA TYR A 495 2.11 29.13 2.19
C TYR A 495 2.77 28.63 3.48
N SER A 496 2.57 27.35 3.87
CA SER A 496 3.10 26.82 5.13
C SER A 496 4.64 26.92 5.23
N GLY A 497 5.37 26.66 4.13
CA GLY A 497 6.83 26.77 4.09
C GLY A 497 7.33 28.19 4.31
N THR A 498 6.78 29.15 3.57
CA THR A 498 7.11 30.58 3.67
C THR A 498 6.68 31.16 5.00
N ALA A 499 5.51 30.77 5.51
CA ALA A 499 5.04 31.16 6.84
C ALA A 499 5.98 30.68 7.95
N ARG A 500 6.50 29.45 7.84
CA ARG A 500 7.48 28.90 8.80
C ARG A 500 8.81 29.66 8.76
N TYR A 501 9.31 30.01 7.57
CA TYR A 501 10.51 30.83 7.42
C TYR A 501 10.34 32.19 8.11
N HIS A 502 9.26 32.91 7.80
CA HIS A 502 9.02 34.22 8.40
C HIS A 502 8.80 34.14 9.90
N ALA A 503 8.08 33.12 10.40
CA ALA A 503 7.90 32.92 11.83
C ALA A 503 9.22 32.70 12.57
N GLN A 504 10.14 31.88 12.02
CA GLN A 504 11.46 31.69 12.63
C GLN A 504 12.37 32.91 12.51
N MET A 505 12.38 33.58 11.35
CA MET A 505 13.13 34.83 11.16
C MET A 505 12.66 35.93 12.11
N LEU A 506 11.35 36.02 12.38
CA LEU A 506 10.81 36.95 13.38
C LEU A 506 11.37 36.66 14.78
N ARG A 507 11.47 35.39 15.20
CA ARG A 507 12.10 35.02 16.48
C ARG A 507 13.57 35.43 16.55
N VAL A 508 14.32 35.27 15.45
CA VAL A 508 15.72 35.72 15.37
C VAL A 508 15.81 37.25 15.52
N LYS A 509 14.95 38.00 14.83
CA LYS A 509 14.88 39.47 14.94
C LYS A 509 14.47 39.94 16.33
N GLU A 510 13.52 39.26 16.97
CA GLU A 510 13.11 39.53 18.35
C GLU A 510 14.26 39.27 19.33
N PHE A 511 14.99 38.16 19.16
CA PHE A 511 16.18 37.85 19.95
C PHE A 511 17.27 38.92 19.83
N ILE A 512 17.58 39.34 18.59
CA ILE A 512 18.53 40.43 18.30
C ILE A 512 18.11 41.73 18.98
N ARG A 513 16.82 42.07 18.91
CA ARG A 513 16.27 43.28 19.52
C ARG A 513 16.30 43.22 21.05
N PHE A 514 15.96 42.08 21.63
CA PHE A 514 15.90 41.88 23.08
C PHE A 514 17.28 41.98 23.71
N HIS A 515 18.30 41.36 23.12
CA HIS A 515 19.67 41.38 23.61
C HIS A 515 20.50 42.58 23.14
N GLN A 516 19.93 43.49 22.35
CA GLN A 516 20.62 44.66 21.78
C GLN A 516 21.93 44.29 21.04
N ILE A 517 21.86 43.26 20.20
CA ILE A 517 23.02 42.76 19.46
C ILE A 517 23.54 43.83 18.48
N PRO A 518 24.86 44.10 18.43
CA PRO A 518 25.42 45.12 17.56
C PRO A 518 25.26 44.75 16.08
N ASN A 519 25.12 45.78 15.22
CA ASN A 519 24.91 45.64 13.76
C ASN A 519 25.83 44.63 13.04
N PRO A 520 27.14 44.56 13.28
CA PRO A 520 28.00 43.58 12.59
C PRO A 520 27.62 42.13 12.93
N LEU A 521 27.32 41.81 14.19
CA LEU A 521 26.92 40.46 14.59
C LEU A 521 25.48 40.16 14.13
N ARG A 522 24.61 41.17 14.17
CA ARG A 522 23.24 41.08 13.65
C ARG A 522 23.22 40.68 12.17
N GLN A 523 24.01 41.34 11.32
CA GLN A 523 24.06 41.03 9.90
C GLN A 523 24.51 39.59 9.66
N ARG A 524 25.56 39.13 10.38
CA ARG A 524 26.03 37.74 10.31
C ARG A 524 24.95 36.73 10.72
N LEU A 525 24.19 37.00 11.78
CA LEU A 525 23.09 36.13 12.22
C LEU A 525 21.96 36.04 11.18
N GLU A 526 21.54 37.17 10.62
CA GLU A 526 20.48 37.22 9.61
C GLU A 526 20.92 36.51 8.30
N GLU A 527 22.14 36.77 7.82
CA GLU A 527 22.72 36.14 6.63
C GLU A 527 22.92 34.63 6.81
N TYR A 528 23.46 34.20 7.96
CA TYR A 528 23.62 32.78 8.28
C TYR A 528 22.27 32.06 8.29
N PHE A 529 21.27 32.64 8.96
CA PHE A 529 19.93 32.02 9.02
C PHE A 529 19.30 31.91 7.63
N GLN A 530 19.39 32.96 6.81
CA GLN A 530 18.87 32.94 5.44
C GLN A 530 19.58 31.89 4.58
N HIS A 531 20.92 31.84 4.62
CA HIS A 531 21.71 30.87 3.88
C HIS A 531 21.39 29.43 4.31
N SER A 532 21.42 29.17 5.62
CA SER A 532 21.10 27.87 6.20
C SER A 532 19.70 27.40 5.81
N TRP A 533 18.71 28.31 5.81
CA TRP A 533 17.36 28.00 5.36
C TRP A 533 17.30 27.67 3.88
N THR A 534 17.97 28.43 3.01
CA THR A 534 17.99 28.15 1.56
C THR A 534 18.66 26.83 1.22
N TYR A 535 19.66 26.43 2.00
CA TYR A 535 20.37 25.18 1.81
C TYR A 535 19.56 23.97 2.31
N THR A 536 18.99 24.07 3.51
CA THR A 536 18.26 22.97 4.16
C THR A 536 16.77 22.93 3.81
N ASN A 537 16.23 23.95 3.15
CA ASN A 537 14.79 24.22 3.03
C ASN A 537 14.06 24.25 4.40
N GLY A 538 14.80 24.58 5.47
CA GLY A 538 14.32 24.56 6.84
C GLY A 538 14.03 23.15 7.38
N ILE A 539 14.63 22.10 6.81
CA ILE A 539 14.47 20.72 7.27
C ILE A 539 15.56 20.44 8.31
N ASP A 540 15.15 20.07 9.53
CA ASP A 540 16.07 19.61 10.56
C ASP A 540 16.36 18.11 10.36
N MET A 541 17.57 17.81 9.86
CA MET A 541 18.02 16.44 9.58
C MET A 541 17.90 15.52 10.80
N ASN A 542 18.18 16.02 12.01
CA ASN A 542 18.15 15.20 13.22
C ASN A 542 16.72 14.76 13.56
N THR A 543 15.74 15.64 13.35
CA THR A 543 14.32 15.29 13.57
C THR A 543 13.83 14.27 12.54
N VAL A 544 14.29 14.37 11.30
CA VAL A 544 13.97 13.43 10.23
C VAL A 544 14.57 12.05 10.52
N LEU A 545 15.85 12.00 10.90
CA LEU A 545 16.55 10.76 11.21
C LEU A 545 15.90 10.01 12.39
N LYS A 546 15.47 10.71 13.44
CA LYS A 546 14.74 10.13 14.58
C LYS A 546 13.43 9.42 14.20
N GLY A 547 12.85 9.73 13.04
CA GLY A 547 11.65 9.05 12.53
C GLY A 547 11.91 7.64 11.96
N PHE A 548 13.18 7.26 11.76
CA PHE A 548 13.57 5.98 11.19
C PHE A 548 14.18 5.05 12.25
N PRO A 549 14.13 3.72 12.09
CA PRO A 549 14.89 2.79 12.92
C PRO A 549 16.40 2.94 12.71
N GLU A 550 17.20 2.60 13.73
CA GLU A 550 18.66 2.80 13.75
C GLU A 550 19.38 2.20 12.54
N CYS A 551 18.94 1.02 12.06
CA CYS A 551 19.51 0.42 10.86
C CYS A 551 19.37 1.35 9.64
N LEU A 552 18.17 1.91 9.41
CA LEU A 552 17.93 2.83 8.29
C LEU A 552 18.63 4.18 8.51
N GLN A 553 18.70 4.67 9.75
CA GLN A 553 19.48 5.86 10.06
C GLN A 553 20.94 5.68 9.64
N ALA A 554 21.56 4.55 10.00
CA ALA A 554 22.94 4.26 9.64
C ALA A 554 23.15 4.18 8.13
N ASP A 555 22.20 3.60 7.38
CA ASP A 555 22.28 3.53 5.92
C ASP A 555 22.11 4.91 5.26
N ILE A 556 21.22 5.76 5.79
CA ILE A 556 21.07 7.16 5.34
C ILE A 556 22.36 7.94 5.62
N CYS A 557 22.88 7.87 6.84
CA CYS A 557 24.11 8.56 7.22
C CYS A 557 25.32 8.07 6.41
N LEU A 558 25.41 6.77 6.11
CA LEU A 558 26.43 6.22 5.23
C LEU A 558 26.33 6.82 3.83
N HIS A 559 25.12 6.97 3.30
CA HIS A 559 24.89 7.61 2.01
C HIS A 559 25.27 9.10 2.00
N LEU A 560 24.89 9.84 3.04
CA LEU A 560 25.22 11.27 3.17
C LEU A 560 26.74 11.48 3.21
N ASN A 561 27.46 10.63 3.93
CA ASN A 561 28.91 10.71 4.10
C ASN A 561 29.72 9.91 3.08
N ARG A 562 29.09 9.34 2.03
CA ARG A 562 29.75 8.44 1.07
C ARG A 562 30.97 9.05 0.38
N ASN A 563 30.93 10.35 0.10
CA ASN A 563 32.02 11.04 -0.58
C ASN A 563 33.27 11.09 0.32
N LEU A 564 33.09 11.34 1.61
CA LEU A 564 34.18 11.36 2.59
C LEU A 564 34.75 9.96 2.81
N LEU A 565 33.87 8.99 3.05
CA LEU A 565 34.26 7.62 3.39
C LEU A 565 34.94 6.89 2.22
N HIS A 566 34.61 7.24 0.97
CA HIS A 566 35.24 6.65 -0.21
C HIS A 566 36.54 7.37 -0.63
N ASN A 567 36.59 8.70 -0.51
CA ASN A 567 37.74 9.48 -0.99
C ASN A 567 38.92 9.46 -0.03
N CYS A 568 38.67 9.37 1.28
CA CYS A 568 39.72 9.36 2.28
C CYS A 568 40.28 7.94 2.47
N LYS A 569 41.59 7.79 2.25
CA LYS A 569 42.31 6.50 2.32
C LYS A 569 42.18 5.85 3.70
N ALA A 570 42.08 6.65 4.76
CA ALA A 570 41.97 6.16 6.14
C ALA A 570 40.74 5.26 6.38
N PHE A 571 39.66 5.41 5.61
CA PHE A 571 38.43 4.63 5.78
C PHE A 571 38.32 3.39 4.87
N GLN A 572 39.26 3.17 3.95
CA GLN A 572 39.17 2.07 2.97
C GLN A 572 39.31 0.67 3.61
N GLY A 573 40.04 0.56 4.73
CA GLY A 573 40.18 -0.69 5.49
C GLY A 573 39.04 -0.98 6.47
N ALA A 574 38.00 -0.14 6.53
CA ALA A 574 36.92 -0.30 7.51
C ALA A 574 35.90 -1.37 7.09
N THR A 575 35.43 -2.15 8.06
CA THR A 575 34.29 -3.05 7.84
C THR A 575 33.00 -2.25 7.66
N LYS A 576 31.97 -2.84 7.04
CA LYS A 576 30.66 -2.18 6.87
C LYS A 576 30.03 -1.76 8.19
N GLY A 577 30.22 -2.54 9.25
CA GLY A 577 29.76 -2.21 10.61
C GLY A 577 30.46 -0.97 11.16
N CYS A 578 31.78 -0.89 11.00
CA CYS A 578 32.58 0.28 11.39
C CYS A 578 32.18 1.54 10.61
N LEU A 579 32.02 1.46 9.29
CA LEU A 579 31.57 2.59 8.47
C LEU A 579 30.19 3.11 8.88
N ARG A 580 29.26 2.23 9.22
CA ARG A 580 27.93 2.60 9.74
C ARG A 580 28.04 3.31 11.09
N ALA A 581 28.87 2.81 12.00
CA ALA A 581 29.10 3.42 13.30
C ALA A 581 29.72 4.83 13.17
N LEU A 582 30.75 4.98 12.33
CA LEU A 582 31.36 6.28 12.02
C LEU A 582 30.37 7.25 11.37
N ALA A 583 29.64 6.79 10.36
CA ALA A 583 28.69 7.62 9.62
C ALA A 583 27.62 8.24 10.52
N MET A 584 27.17 7.51 11.54
CA MET A 584 26.19 8.00 12.52
C MET A 584 26.73 9.09 13.45
N ARG A 585 28.06 9.17 13.64
CA ARG A 585 28.72 10.17 14.50
C ARG A 585 29.19 11.40 13.72
N PHE A 586 29.32 11.30 12.40
CA PHE A 586 29.64 12.45 11.56
C PHE A 586 28.52 13.49 11.57
N ARG A 587 28.91 14.74 11.77
CA ARG A 587 28.04 15.91 11.63
C ARG A 587 28.48 16.73 10.44
N THR A 588 27.51 17.25 9.69
CA THR A 588 27.80 18.20 8.61
C THR A 588 27.66 19.62 9.18
N THR A 589 28.69 20.43 8.99
CA THR A 589 28.74 21.84 9.40
C THR A 589 28.95 22.70 8.15
N HIS A 590 28.24 23.82 8.08
CA HIS A 590 28.29 24.73 6.95
C HIS A 590 28.84 26.06 7.44
N ALA A 591 29.94 26.51 6.82
CA ALA A 591 30.62 27.74 7.19
C ALA A 591 30.52 28.76 6.04
N PRO A 592 29.91 29.94 6.26
CA PRO A 592 29.90 31.00 5.26
C PRO A 592 31.27 31.70 5.16
N PRO A 593 31.53 32.46 4.07
CA PRO A 593 32.74 33.25 3.92
C PRO A 593 32.98 34.20 5.09
N GLY A 594 34.22 34.28 5.56
CA GLY A 594 34.67 35.10 6.67
C GLY A 594 34.35 34.54 8.05
N ASP A 595 33.67 33.40 8.16
CA ASP A 595 33.38 32.77 9.45
C ASP A 595 34.60 32.04 10.01
N THR A 596 34.86 32.24 11.30
CA THR A 596 35.99 31.64 12.01
C THR A 596 35.53 30.41 12.76
N LEU A 597 36.02 29.24 12.34
CA LEU A 597 35.62 27.94 12.86
C LEU A 597 36.30 27.59 14.17
N VAL A 598 37.57 27.97 14.29
CA VAL A 598 38.43 27.70 15.44
C VAL A 598 39.28 28.95 15.67
N HIS A 599 39.41 29.38 16.92
CA HIS A 599 40.30 30.45 17.32
C HIS A 599 41.61 29.92 17.91
N SER A 600 42.67 30.73 17.80
CA SER A 600 43.95 30.50 18.47
C SER A 600 43.73 30.41 19.98
N GLY A 601 44.19 29.32 20.59
CA GLY A 601 43.97 28.98 21.99
C GLY A 601 42.75 28.11 22.28
N ASP A 602 41.85 27.89 21.33
CA ASP A 602 40.67 27.02 21.51
C ASP A 602 41.08 25.57 21.69
N VAL A 603 40.29 24.82 22.46
CA VAL A 603 40.51 23.39 22.67
C VAL A 603 40.07 22.61 21.43
N LEU A 604 40.98 21.78 20.88
CA LEU A 604 40.71 20.98 19.69
C LEU A 604 39.88 19.75 20.06
N THR A 605 38.55 19.87 19.95
CA THR A 605 37.59 18.80 20.29
C THR A 605 37.16 17.95 19.10
N ALA A 606 37.41 18.39 17.87
CA ALA A 606 36.92 17.73 16.67
C ALA A 606 37.99 17.65 15.57
N LEU A 607 37.82 16.64 14.71
CA LEU A 607 38.56 16.49 13.47
C LEU A 607 37.66 16.93 12.30
N TYR A 608 38.21 17.75 11.41
CA TYR A 608 37.49 18.39 10.32
C TYR A 608 37.93 17.84 8.96
N PHE A 609 36.94 17.53 8.12
CA PHE A 609 37.14 17.07 6.74
C PHE A 609 36.45 18.05 5.80
N LEU A 610 37.22 18.70 4.91
CA LEU A 610 36.71 19.69 3.99
C LEU A 610 36.13 19.02 2.74
N CYS A 611 34.80 18.96 2.63
CA CYS A 611 34.12 18.33 1.51
C CYS A 611 34.02 19.26 0.29
N ARG A 612 33.81 20.57 0.53
CA ARG A 612 33.71 21.62 -0.49
C ARG A 612 34.12 22.97 0.08
N GLY A 613 34.60 23.86 -0.79
CA GLY A 613 35.02 25.21 -0.44
C GLY A 613 36.51 25.33 -0.18
N SER A 614 36.92 26.48 0.33
CA SER A 614 38.30 26.81 0.67
C SER A 614 38.37 27.51 2.03
N ILE A 615 39.34 27.11 2.83
CA ILE A 615 39.59 27.61 4.18
C ILE A 615 41.02 28.14 4.23
N GLU A 616 41.24 29.23 4.95
CA GLU A 616 42.57 29.73 5.28
C GLU A 616 42.86 29.53 6.76
N ILE A 617 44.13 29.27 7.07
CA ILE A 617 44.65 29.16 8.42
C ILE A 617 45.56 30.36 8.67
N LEU A 618 45.25 31.12 9.72
CA LEU A 618 45.90 32.38 10.08
C LEU A 618 46.65 32.22 11.40
N LYS A 619 47.93 32.57 11.43
CA LYS A 619 48.71 32.65 12.67
C LYS A 619 49.26 34.06 12.81
N ASP A 620 48.89 34.75 13.88
CA ASP A 620 49.24 36.15 14.11
C ASP A 620 48.87 37.04 12.89
N ASP A 621 47.65 36.86 12.36
CA ASP A 621 47.11 37.50 11.14
C ASP A 621 47.86 37.18 9.82
N ILE A 622 48.79 36.23 9.82
CA ILE A 622 49.51 35.78 8.63
C ILE A 622 48.90 34.48 8.13
N VAL A 623 48.54 34.42 6.83
CA VAL A 623 48.04 33.20 6.20
C VAL A 623 49.17 32.17 6.09
N VAL A 624 49.04 31.07 6.83
CA VAL A 624 50.03 29.98 6.89
C VAL A 624 49.70 28.86 5.92
N ALA A 625 48.40 28.58 5.72
CA ALA A 625 47.94 27.52 4.84
C ALA A 625 46.58 27.87 4.22
N ILE A 626 46.32 27.34 3.02
CA ILE A 626 45.01 27.33 2.39
C ILE A 626 44.63 25.89 2.14
N LEU A 627 43.49 25.48 2.68
CA LEU A 627 42.93 24.14 2.56
C LEU A 627 41.79 24.15 1.54
N GLY A 628 41.74 23.12 0.72
CA GLY A 628 40.73 22.91 -0.30
C GLY A 628 40.01 21.58 -0.14
N LYS A 629 39.35 21.16 -1.23
CA LYS A 629 38.54 19.95 -1.24
C LYS A 629 39.35 18.70 -0.88
N ASN A 630 38.80 17.90 0.03
CA ASN A 630 39.33 16.67 0.62
C ASN A 630 40.49 16.86 1.61
N ASP A 631 40.83 18.09 1.98
CA ASP A 631 41.83 18.32 3.03
C ASP A 631 41.27 18.06 4.42
N ILE A 632 42.16 17.65 5.33
CA ILE A 632 41.84 17.26 6.69
C ILE A 632 42.68 18.12 7.64
N PHE A 633 42.04 18.69 8.67
CA PHE A 633 42.73 19.50 9.66
C PHE A 633 42.17 19.27 11.07
N GLY A 634 43.02 19.48 12.07
CA GLY A 634 42.70 19.21 13.46
C GLY A 634 43.93 18.78 14.24
N GLU A 635 43.76 17.83 15.15
CA GLU A 635 44.83 17.21 15.94
C GLU A 635 44.85 15.70 15.66
N MET A 636 46.05 15.09 15.62
CA MET A 636 46.15 13.63 15.61
C MET A 636 45.80 13.08 16.99
N ILE A 637 44.60 12.53 17.09
CA ILE A 637 43.98 12.14 18.37
C ILE A 637 44.79 11.06 19.13
N HIS A 638 45.47 10.15 18.42
CA HIS A 638 46.21 9.04 19.05
C HIS A 638 47.54 9.45 19.69
N LEU A 639 48.15 10.56 19.26
CA LEU A 639 49.46 10.99 19.77
C LEU A 639 49.38 11.65 21.16
N TYR A 640 48.20 12.17 21.51
CA TYR A 640 47.99 12.93 22.74
C TYR A 640 46.78 12.39 23.49
N SER A 641 46.92 12.12 24.78
CA SER A 641 45.80 11.64 25.61
C SER A 641 44.78 12.74 25.94
N LYS A 642 45.22 14.00 25.97
CA LYS A 642 44.39 15.18 26.28
C LYS A 642 44.31 16.11 25.07
N PRO A 643 43.17 16.78 24.85
CA PRO A 643 43.01 17.68 23.72
C PRO A 643 43.99 18.85 23.81
N GLY A 644 44.59 19.20 22.67
CA GLY A 644 45.47 20.33 22.51
C GLY A 644 44.73 21.66 22.43
N LYS A 645 45.51 22.74 22.39
CA LYS A 645 45.02 24.07 22.04
C LYS A 645 45.41 24.40 20.61
N SER A 646 44.55 25.09 19.89
CA SER A 646 44.84 25.59 18.55
C SER A 646 45.96 26.61 18.58
N ASN A 647 46.87 26.54 17.61
CA ASN A 647 47.97 27.47 17.41
C ASN A 647 47.68 28.55 16.35
N ALA A 648 46.50 28.49 15.72
CA ALA A 648 46.09 29.33 14.61
C ALA A 648 44.55 29.52 14.60
N ASP A 649 44.11 30.59 13.94
CA ASP A 649 42.71 30.82 13.59
C ASP A 649 42.38 30.12 12.27
N VAL A 650 41.20 29.51 12.17
CA VAL A 650 40.74 28.84 10.95
C VAL A 650 39.54 29.59 10.41
N ARG A 651 39.66 30.18 9.21
CA ARG A 651 38.62 31.03 8.61
C ARG A 651 38.17 30.50 7.25
N ALA A 652 36.87 30.47 7.00
CA ALA A 652 36.33 30.10 5.71
C ALA A 652 36.50 31.24 4.69
N LEU A 653 37.03 30.94 3.50
CA LEU A 653 37.15 31.91 2.39
C LEU A 653 35.90 31.90 1.50
N SER A 654 35.30 30.73 1.32
CA SER A 654 34.08 30.51 0.54
C SER A 654 33.00 29.88 1.42
N TYR A 655 31.82 29.62 0.85
CA TYR A 655 30.89 28.67 1.48
C TYR A 655 31.55 27.29 1.54
N CYS A 656 31.78 26.81 2.76
CA CYS A 656 32.47 25.55 3.03
C CYS A 656 31.51 24.53 3.62
N ASP A 657 31.58 23.31 3.07
CA ASP A 657 30.89 22.15 3.61
C ASP A 657 31.93 21.27 4.30
N LEU A 658 31.76 21.10 5.61
CA LEU A 658 32.69 20.39 6.47
C LEU A 658 31.98 19.21 7.11
N SER A 659 32.58 18.03 7.01
CA SER A 659 32.19 16.89 7.83
C SER A 659 33.08 16.88 9.06
N THR A 660 32.47 16.87 10.23
CA THR A 660 33.15 16.93 11.53
C THR A 660 32.83 15.71 12.34
N ILE A 661 33.84 15.15 13.00
CA ILE A 661 33.66 14.09 13.99
C ILE A 661 34.30 14.54 15.30
N GLN A 662 33.57 14.38 16.41
CA GLN A 662 34.09 14.72 17.72
C GLN A 662 35.14 13.70 18.14
N ARG A 663 36.12 14.15 18.92
CA ARG A 663 37.20 13.32 19.44
C ARG A 663 36.67 12.13 20.24
N GLU A 664 35.73 12.38 21.14
CA GLU A 664 35.11 11.34 21.98
C GLU A 664 34.37 10.31 21.13
N ASP A 665 33.53 10.78 20.20
CA ASP A 665 32.78 9.91 19.29
C ASP A 665 33.71 9.05 18.41
N LEU A 666 34.83 9.60 17.93
CA LEU A 666 35.78 8.85 17.13
C LEU A 666 36.54 7.82 17.97
N LEU A 667 36.97 8.19 19.17
CA LEU A 667 37.65 7.28 20.10
C LEU A 667 36.73 6.11 20.50
N GLU A 668 35.47 6.36 20.83
CA GLU A 668 34.48 5.30 21.11
C GLU A 668 34.39 4.27 19.97
N VAL A 669 34.37 4.74 18.72
CA VAL A 669 34.29 3.84 17.57
C VAL A 669 35.59 3.09 17.36
N ILE A 670 36.73 3.77 17.49
CA ILE A 670 38.04 3.14 17.33
C ILE A 670 38.27 2.07 18.41
N ASP A 671 37.86 2.32 19.66
CA ASP A 671 37.95 1.36 20.77
C ASP A 671 37.09 0.10 20.52
N MET A 672 35.95 0.25 19.82
CA MET A 672 35.12 -0.90 19.41
C MET A 672 35.72 -1.70 18.24
N TYR A 673 36.60 -1.10 17.44
CA TYR A 673 37.19 -1.72 16.25
C TYR A 673 38.74 -1.61 16.27
N PRO A 674 39.43 -2.35 17.15
CA PRO A 674 40.87 -2.22 17.34
C PRO A 674 41.68 -2.58 16.10
N GLU A 675 41.25 -3.58 15.31
CA GLU A 675 41.91 -3.94 14.05
C GLU A 675 41.88 -2.80 13.02
N PHE A 676 40.84 -1.97 13.06
CA PHE A 676 40.73 -0.79 12.19
C PHE A 676 41.51 0.40 12.74
N ALA A 677 41.71 0.50 14.06
CA ALA A 677 42.41 1.60 14.72
C ALA A 677 43.82 1.83 14.13
N ASP A 678 44.62 0.78 14.09
CA ASP A 678 45.99 0.83 13.59
C ASP A 678 46.03 1.21 12.10
N TYR A 679 45.11 0.64 11.31
CA TYR A 679 44.98 0.99 9.90
C TYR A 679 44.58 2.46 9.72
N PHE A 680 43.62 2.94 10.51
CA PHE A 680 43.11 4.29 10.42
C PHE A 680 44.19 5.32 10.73
N PHE A 681 44.89 5.18 11.85
CA PHE A 681 45.92 6.16 12.25
C PHE A 681 47.16 6.14 11.35
N ASN A 682 47.54 4.98 10.79
CA ASN A 682 48.67 4.90 9.86
C ASN A 682 48.36 5.52 8.49
N ASN A 683 47.09 5.54 8.07
CA ASN A 683 46.67 6.06 6.77
C ASN A 683 46.02 7.46 6.85
N LEU A 684 45.79 7.99 8.06
CA LEU A 684 45.25 9.32 8.28
C LEU A 684 46.37 10.35 8.23
N GLU A 685 46.49 11.03 7.10
CA GLU A 685 47.39 12.18 6.93
C GLU A 685 46.60 13.47 7.14
N LEU A 686 47.01 14.27 8.13
CA LEU A 686 46.47 15.62 8.31
C LEU A 686 47.18 16.58 7.36
N THR A 687 46.42 17.35 6.58
CA THR A 687 46.96 18.42 5.75
C THR A 687 47.57 19.53 6.63
N PHE A 688 46.93 19.83 7.77
CA PHE A 688 47.46 20.79 8.74
C PHE A 688 47.17 20.36 10.18
N ASN A 689 48.20 20.36 11.03
CA ASN A 689 48.08 20.11 12.46
C ASN A 689 47.92 21.45 13.20
N LEU A 690 46.80 21.61 13.90
CA LEU A 690 46.45 22.83 14.62
C LEU A 690 47.10 22.92 16.01
N ARG A 691 47.74 21.86 16.51
CA ARG A 691 48.54 21.93 17.74
C ARG A 691 49.94 22.40 17.41
#